data_AF-A0A7L1YNE5-F1
#
_entry.id   AF-A0A7L1YNE5-F1
#
_cell.length_a   1.000
_cell.length_b   1.000
_cell.length_c   1.000
_cell.angle_alpha   90.00
_cell.angle_beta   90.00
_cell.angle_gamma   90.00
#
_symmetry.space_group_name_H-M   'P 1'
#
loop_
_entity.id
_entity.type
_entity.pdbx_description
1 polymer ?
#
loop_
_entity_poly.entity_id
_entity_poly.type
_entity_poly.pdbx_seq_one_letter_code
_entity_poly.pdbx_strand_id
1 'polypeptide(L)'
;MVQLYNLHPFGSQRVVPCKQEPAHFCCGQDVLFVASTAASCRVEVFAVRDQGRCEPLGSFATLGPVLRMAHSSTGDYLVTIEEKSKATFLRAYTNWRCMSAGSSRVCVRMVGHKMEESYSETLKEQMSVVEMPLSDPPLCISCCPVNGDLLVGCKNKLVIFCLKYLVINQNLTVLDFERSLILHIDNVIPTEVAFCDRHIALTTELDVLILKLELAQQSADRTEQCAQGVSALEKTVDGGVKEESPSTDTLQLELDEFIICQKPVELLGEESKLCEISITLESTELPTEDTKRFQVQYLLFRRFTPDQSPFGFCEETKLHSLQLLPVYQTAYEETENKRELLSLFCFFSLPHVGYVYSIGKLVELISTYQYSEKSEQAVLTPQFLHVITSENLQCFTVRCSAAAARDEDPYIDTTVKACPPVTLDVCTLRMQLFIGPRALSHFKNHIILLTKADTEDITERRKPTRRMLSRKADSIKSRTNSESEPGWNLYIINTVSTIQLYREMVDYSRTYENVKTESCIHLLSEAHLLVRAAIMDPHFLESAEKEQLLRAFRESCAFLGDCYSRFDTKDYHLALPYYRMSGLSMTEVLKRLVSEGDEIQTYERGLIFYLTHSLNEDLNEELSKESGNKVLQIFYLADPVQLPHILCSPCMRNVYPLTAVKYLQKVEKMMPSVVLTLTKAFFALKMGDLIMYEHEMESYKETILACGFIGQPQLLRQRKGGIVMPTEFAVHLKEMQPGLLVAATVALHENCKIELEEADTFFKMLCSNGENTVPQLLVDFWEALLVVCSQEEITQKLLWRLISQYVWRISKKQLPETKPLKTTEDLINSCNHFGLIFPWVTSIMSVECSSDKDYHEDISRLQSLLCSQSINVASALPVLEALPEADSVGLTIRVLCNTRLGKYEEAIDQLLSRCPDAAVLYAQHELKGDKQALWWNKLLPELCKRTRLTGNDCPVLLSSLKETLSVVAMELELRDFVSLLPEDGTAAFFLPHLLYCSQRKLLT
;
A
#
# COMPACT_ATOMS: atom_id res chain seq x y z
N MET A 1 -30.59 3.52 -7.94
CA MET A 1 -31.89 2.82 -7.76
C MET A 1 -31.68 1.91 -6.56
N VAL A 2 -32.46 2.03 -5.48
CA VAL A 2 -32.15 1.29 -4.23
C VAL A 2 -32.58 -0.18 -4.39
N GLN A 3 -31.66 -1.12 -4.17
CA GLN A 3 -31.99 -2.55 -4.19
C GLN A 3 -32.63 -2.97 -2.86
N LEU A 4 -33.65 -3.84 -2.91
CA LEU A 4 -34.33 -4.36 -1.72
C LEU A 4 -34.02 -5.85 -1.55
N TYR A 5 -33.47 -6.21 -0.39
CA TYR A 5 -33.27 -7.60 0.00
C TYR A 5 -34.09 -7.91 1.25
N ASN A 6 -34.80 -9.05 1.24
CA ASN A 6 -35.67 -9.45 2.33
C ASN A 6 -34.88 -10.17 3.45
N LEU A 7 -33.91 -9.47 4.03
CA LEU A 7 -33.03 -9.94 5.11
C LEU A 7 -33.48 -9.35 6.45
N HIS A 8 -33.22 -10.04 7.55
CA HIS A 8 -33.70 -9.65 8.88
C HIS A 8 -32.62 -8.96 9.74
N PRO A 9 -32.52 -7.60 9.74
CA PRO A 9 -31.52 -6.90 10.55
C PRO A 9 -31.88 -6.82 12.04
N PHE A 10 -33.16 -7.01 12.39
CA PHE A 10 -33.69 -6.86 13.75
C PHE A 10 -34.01 -8.23 14.36
N GLY A 11 -33.53 -8.46 15.58
CA GLY A 11 -33.68 -9.72 16.31
C GLY A 11 -34.86 -9.72 17.27
N SER A 12 -34.66 -9.17 18.47
CA SER A 12 -35.68 -9.19 19.55
C SER A 12 -35.97 -7.77 20.06
N GLN A 13 -37.21 -7.54 20.48
CA GLN A 13 -37.64 -6.26 21.04
C GLN A 13 -38.08 -6.42 22.50
N ARG A 14 -37.78 -5.44 23.34
CA ARG A 14 -38.21 -5.37 24.74
C ARG A 14 -38.63 -3.96 25.11
N VAL A 15 -39.63 -3.86 25.98
CA VAL A 15 -40.10 -2.57 26.50
C VAL A 15 -39.27 -2.20 27.73
N VAL A 16 -38.78 -0.97 27.78
CA VAL A 16 -38.09 -0.41 28.95
C VAL A 16 -39.14 -0.10 30.02
N PRO A 17 -38.97 -0.56 31.27
CA PRO A 17 -39.94 -0.35 32.34
C PRO A 17 -39.86 1.09 32.91
N CYS A 18 -40.16 2.09 32.07
CA CYS A 18 -40.20 3.49 32.48
C CYS A 18 -41.44 3.77 33.33
N LYS A 19 -41.30 4.55 34.40
CA LYS A 19 -42.44 4.90 35.28
C LYS A 19 -43.27 6.05 34.75
N GLN A 20 -42.68 6.88 33.91
CA GLN A 20 -43.24 8.12 33.38
C GLN A 20 -42.96 8.21 31.89
N GLU A 21 -43.74 9.04 31.19
CA GLU A 21 -43.54 9.29 29.76
C GLU A 21 -42.14 9.88 29.50
N PRO A 22 -41.35 9.29 28.60
CA PRO A 22 -40.04 9.80 28.22
C PRO A 22 -40.18 11.02 27.31
N ALA A 23 -39.55 12.13 27.68
CA ALA A 23 -39.44 13.32 26.85
C ALA A 23 -38.19 13.28 25.97
N HIS A 24 -37.05 12.90 26.55
CA HIS A 24 -35.77 12.76 25.87
C HIS A 24 -35.01 11.55 26.42
N PHE A 25 -34.15 10.97 25.61
CA PHE A 25 -33.27 9.88 26.05
C PHE A 25 -31.93 9.94 25.32
N CYS A 26 -30.89 9.40 25.95
CA CYS A 26 -29.58 9.21 25.33
C CYS A 26 -28.90 7.96 25.87
N CYS A 27 -27.98 7.40 25.09
CA CYS A 27 -27.27 6.17 25.43
C CYS A 27 -25.83 6.46 25.87
N GLY A 28 -25.37 5.73 26.88
CA GLY A 28 -23.95 5.60 27.26
C GLY A 28 -23.39 4.22 26.91
N GLN A 29 -22.19 3.90 27.38
CA GLN A 29 -21.48 2.64 27.05
C GLN A 29 -22.13 1.36 27.62
N ASP A 30 -22.96 1.49 28.64
CA ASP A 30 -23.61 0.40 29.37
C ASP A 30 -24.95 0.84 30.00
N VAL A 31 -25.40 2.06 29.68
CA VAL A 31 -26.54 2.71 30.34
C VAL A 31 -27.44 3.48 29.38
N LEU A 32 -28.71 3.55 29.75
CA LEU A 32 -29.74 4.35 29.10
C LEU A 32 -30.24 5.42 30.08
N PHE A 33 -30.17 6.67 29.68
CA PHE A 33 -30.75 7.80 30.42
C PHE A 33 -32.09 8.17 29.80
N VAL A 34 -33.12 8.30 30.63
CA VAL A 34 -34.47 8.69 30.22
C VAL A 34 -34.89 9.89 31.04
N ALA A 35 -35.05 11.04 30.39
CA ALA A 35 -35.64 12.22 31.00
C ALA A 35 -37.15 12.13 30.92
N SER A 36 -37.82 12.18 32.06
CA SER A 36 -39.28 12.19 32.14
C SER A 36 -39.88 13.52 31.68
N THR A 37 -41.17 13.52 31.34
CA THR A 37 -41.92 14.74 30.99
C THR A 37 -41.82 15.84 32.04
N ALA A 38 -42.02 17.09 31.57
CA ALA A 38 -41.73 18.33 32.28
C ALA A 38 -42.31 18.44 33.71
N ALA A 39 -43.38 17.73 34.03
CA ALA A 39 -44.01 17.75 35.36
C ALA A 39 -43.15 17.12 36.47
N SER A 40 -42.18 16.26 36.12
CA SER A 40 -41.46 15.42 37.08
C SER A 40 -39.98 15.78 37.29
N CYS A 41 -39.37 16.52 36.35
CA CYS A 41 -37.98 17.01 36.39
C CYS A 41 -36.98 15.95 36.91
N ARG A 42 -37.01 14.75 36.33
CA ARG A 42 -36.23 13.58 36.77
C ARG A 42 -35.62 12.86 35.59
N VAL A 43 -34.41 12.34 35.78
CA VAL A 43 -33.74 11.43 34.86
C VAL A 43 -33.67 10.05 35.50
N GLU A 44 -34.29 9.05 34.86
CA GLU A 44 -34.17 7.63 35.20
C GLU A 44 -32.97 7.03 34.46
N VAL A 45 -32.20 6.18 35.14
CA VAL A 45 -31.01 5.53 34.58
C VAL A 45 -31.20 4.02 34.62
N PHE A 46 -31.04 3.38 33.47
CA PHE A 46 -31.15 1.93 33.32
C PHE A 46 -29.81 1.34 32.88
N ALA A 47 -29.36 0.26 33.51
CA ALA A 47 -28.25 -0.56 33.01
C ALA A 47 -28.76 -1.43 31.86
N VAL A 48 -28.06 -1.38 30.74
CA VAL A 48 -28.33 -2.24 29.58
C VAL A 48 -27.32 -3.38 29.61
N ARG A 49 -27.77 -4.57 30.04
CA ARG A 49 -26.94 -5.78 30.05
C ARG A 49 -27.05 -6.56 28.74
N ASP A 50 -26.09 -7.45 28.52
CA ASP A 50 -26.09 -8.37 27.37
C ASP A 50 -27.44 -9.09 27.24
N GLN A 51 -27.94 -9.18 26.00
CA GLN A 51 -29.30 -9.58 25.62
C GLN A 51 -30.38 -8.49 25.75
N GLY A 52 -30.04 -7.22 25.98
CA GLY A 52 -31.00 -6.11 26.04
C GLY A 52 -31.91 -6.17 27.27
N ARG A 53 -31.42 -6.69 28.40
CA ARG A 53 -32.13 -6.58 29.69
C ARG A 53 -31.86 -5.20 30.28
N CYS A 54 -32.92 -4.46 30.57
CA CYS A 54 -32.83 -3.18 31.27
C CYS A 54 -33.13 -3.37 32.75
N GLU A 55 -32.15 -3.05 33.59
CA GLU A 55 -32.31 -3.00 35.05
C GLU A 55 -32.26 -1.54 35.51
N PRO A 56 -33.23 -1.06 36.31
CA PRO A 56 -33.18 0.30 36.83
C PRO A 56 -31.99 0.43 37.79
N LEU A 57 -31.04 1.30 37.48
CA LEU A 57 -29.90 1.62 38.33
C LEU A 57 -30.25 2.66 39.39
N GLY A 58 -31.04 3.66 39.02
CA GLY A 58 -31.36 4.77 39.89
C GLY A 58 -31.97 5.92 39.13
N SER A 59 -32.06 7.07 39.79
CA SER A 59 -32.59 8.29 39.19
C SER A 59 -32.21 9.50 40.01
N PHE A 60 -32.12 10.66 39.37
CA PHE A 60 -31.83 11.93 40.03
C PHE A 60 -32.72 13.05 39.49
N ALA A 61 -32.88 14.10 40.29
CA ALA A 61 -33.68 15.27 39.94
C ALA A 61 -32.84 16.30 39.16
N THR A 62 -33.47 16.97 38.19
CA THR A 62 -32.91 18.08 37.42
C THR A 62 -33.41 19.43 37.95
N LEU A 63 -32.81 20.55 37.52
CA LEU A 63 -33.26 21.90 37.91
C LEU A 63 -34.69 22.20 37.46
N GLY A 64 -35.02 21.69 36.27
CA GLY A 64 -36.26 21.88 35.55
C GLY A 64 -36.39 20.85 34.41
N PRO A 65 -37.41 20.98 33.54
CA PRO A 65 -37.54 20.14 32.35
C PRO A 65 -36.28 20.15 31.50
N VAL A 66 -35.84 18.95 31.10
CA VAL A 66 -34.72 18.75 30.18
C VAL A 66 -35.20 19.01 28.76
N LEU A 67 -34.56 19.92 28.03
CA LEU A 67 -34.84 20.23 26.63
C LEU A 67 -33.94 19.44 25.66
N ARG A 68 -32.71 19.17 26.08
CA ARG A 68 -31.70 18.40 25.36
C ARG A 68 -30.79 17.70 26.36
N MET A 69 -30.31 16.51 26.00
CA MET A 69 -29.33 15.78 26.80
C MET A 69 -28.39 14.98 25.89
N ALA A 70 -27.14 14.85 26.32
CA ALA A 70 -26.12 14.04 25.65
C ALA A 70 -25.19 13.42 26.68
N HIS A 71 -24.66 12.23 26.39
CA HIS A 71 -23.73 11.52 27.26
C HIS A 71 -22.36 11.41 26.60
N SER A 72 -21.29 11.72 27.33
CA SER A 72 -19.91 11.49 26.91
C SER A 72 -19.43 10.16 27.46
N SER A 73 -19.12 9.20 26.60
CA SER A 73 -18.52 7.92 27.01
C SER A 73 -17.09 8.07 27.51
N THR A 74 -16.31 8.95 26.88
CA THR A 74 -14.91 9.21 27.23
C THR A 74 -14.78 9.93 28.58
N GLY A 75 -15.65 10.92 28.82
CA GLY A 75 -15.69 11.66 30.08
C GLY A 75 -16.62 11.08 31.15
N ASP A 76 -17.45 10.09 30.81
CA ASP A 76 -18.45 9.47 31.70
C ASP A 76 -19.34 10.50 32.43
N TYR A 77 -19.82 11.51 31.70
CA TYR A 77 -20.72 12.55 32.19
C TYR A 77 -21.96 12.69 31.31
N LEU A 78 -23.07 13.08 31.94
CA LEU A 78 -24.31 13.44 31.26
C LEU A 78 -24.46 14.95 31.25
N VAL A 79 -24.58 15.58 30.09
CA VAL A 79 -24.87 17.01 29.96
C VAL A 79 -26.32 17.23 29.59
N THR A 80 -26.94 18.26 30.17
CA THR A 80 -28.33 18.64 29.90
C THR A 80 -28.46 20.14 29.67
N ILE A 81 -29.42 20.52 28.82
CA ILE A 81 -30.01 21.86 28.78
C ILE A 81 -31.34 21.76 29.53
N GLU A 82 -31.49 22.55 30.58
CA GLU A 82 -32.66 22.54 31.45
C GLU A 82 -33.34 23.92 31.46
N GLU A 83 -34.68 23.95 31.42
CA GLU A 83 -35.42 25.21 31.51
C GLU A 83 -36.00 25.41 32.91
N LYS A 84 -35.72 26.56 33.52
CA LYS A 84 -36.39 26.98 34.76
C LYS A 84 -36.72 28.46 34.68
N SER A 85 -37.98 28.81 34.95
CA SER A 85 -38.43 30.20 34.98
C SER A 85 -38.15 30.97 33.67
N LYS A 86 -38.29 30.31 32.51
CA LYS A 86 -37.99 30.83 31.16
C LYS A 86 -36.51 31.13 30.88
N ALA A 87 -35.60 30.67 31.73
CA ALA A 87 -34.17 30.70 31.48
C ALA A 87 -33.66 29.27 31.26
N THR A 88 -32.71 29.10 30.33
CA THR A 88 -32.06 27.82 30.05
C THR A 88 -30.71 27.73 30.75
N PHE A 89 -30.41 26.58 31.33
CA PHE A 89 -29.21 26.30 32.11
C PHE A 89 -28.48 25.09 31.54
N LEU A 90 -27.16 25.18 31.42
CA LEU A 90 -26.30 24.09 31.00
C LEU A 90 -25.66 23.43 32.23
N ARG A 91 -25.90 22.13 32.41
CA ARG A 91 -25.39 21.36 33.55
C ARG A 91 -24.77 20.04 33.11
N ALA A 92 -23.64 19.69 33.70
CA ALA A 92 -23.04 18.36 33.56
C ALA A 92 -23.13 17.58 34.88
N TYR A 93 -23.64 16.35 34.79
CA TYR A 93 -23.83 15.41 35.88
C TYR A 93 -22.75 14.32 35.80
N THR A 94 -22.02 14.16 36.90
CA THR A 94 -20.91 13.21 37.04
C THR A 94 -21.11 12.34 38.28
N ASN A 95 -20.44 11.19 38.34
CA ASN A 95 -20.55 10.22 39.43
C ASN A 95 -22.01 9.79 39.74
N TRP A 96 -22.91 9.86 38.76
CA TRP A 96 -24.32 9.51 38.92
C TRP A 96 -24.53 8.03 39.31
N ARG A 97 -23.54 7.15 39.04
CA ARG A 97 -23.55 5.75 39.49
C ARG A 97 -23.61 5.60 41.02
N CYS A 98 -23.18 6.58 41.82
CA CYS A 98 -23.29 6.47 43.29
C CYS A 98 -24.75 6.47 43.79
N MET A 99 -25.71 6.90 42.97
CA MET A 99 -27.14 6.87 43.30
C MET A 99 -27.69 5.44 43.37
N SER A 100 -27.10 4.48 42.64
CA SER A 100 -27.47 3.06 42.75
C SER A 100 -27.00 2.42 44.06
N ALA A 101 -25.93 2.97 44.67
CA ALA A 101 -25.39 2.54 45.95
C ALA A 101 -26.15 3.13 47.16
N GLY A 102 -27.24 3.88 46.94
CA GLY A 102 -28.09 4.45 47.99
C GLY A 102 -27.60 5.78 48.57
N SER A 103 -26.58 6.40 47.97
CA SER A 103 -26.18 7.77 48.32
C SER A 103 -27.26 8.77 47.90
N SER A 104 -27.51 9.80 48.71
CA SER A 104 -28.43 10.91 48.39
C SER A 104 -27.73 12.27 48.32
N ARG A 105 -26.40 12.28 48.44
CA ARG A 105 -25.61 13.50 48.48
C ARG A 105 -25.32 13.99 47.06
N VAL A 106 -25.59 15.28 46.83
CA VAL A 106 -25.35 15.97 45.56
C VAL A 106 -24.55 17.23 45.83
N CYS A 107 -23.45 17.41 45.11
CA CYS A 107 -22.59 18.58 45.18
C CYS A 107 -22.73 19.41 43.90
N VAL A 108 -23.21 20.65 44.01
CA VAL A 108 -23.31 21.58 42.88
C VAL A 108 -22.13 22.55 42.91
N ARG A 109 -21.45 22.74 41.77
CA ARG A 109 -20.30 23.64 41.63
C ARG A 109 -20.31 24.33 40.27
N MET A 110 -19.65 25.47 40.18
CA MET A 110 -19.43 26.16 38.91
C MET A 110 -18.20 25.61 38.19
N VAL A 111 -18.19 25.67 36.85
CA VAL A 111 -16.99 25.38 36.04
C VAL A 111 -15.80 26.22 36.52
N GLY A 112 -14.63 25.59 36.68
CA GLY A 112 -13.38 26.28 37.04
C GLY A 112 -13.28 26.74 38.49
N HIS A 113 -14.25 26.41 39.34
CA HIS A 113 -14.21 26.72 40.77
C HIS A 113 -13.13 25.87 41.48
N LYS A 114 -12.12 26.51 42.08
CA LYS A 114 -11.04 25.82 42.82
C LYS A 114 -11.62 25.08 44.04
N MET A 115 -11.35 23.78 44.16
CA MET A 115 -11.76 22.99 45.32
C MET A 115 -10.73 23.13 46.45
N GLU A 116 -11.20 23.32 47.68
CA GLU A 116 -10.35 23.30 48.88
C GLU A 116 -10.03 21.85 49.30
N GLU A 117 -8.86 21.63 49.90
CA GLU A 117 -8.34 20.28 50.27
C GLU A 117 -9.20 19.54 51.32
N SER A 118 -10.10 20.24 52.02
CA SER A 118 -10.98 19.73 53.08
C SER A 118 -12.12 18.81 52.61
N TYR A 119 -12.31 18.63 51.29
CA TYR A 119 -13.42 17.91 50.67
C TYR A 119 -13.12 16.42 50.31
N SER A 120 -11.95 15.90 50.67
CA SER A 120 -11.27 14.81 49.94
C SER A 120 -11.99 13.45 49.91
N GLU A 121 -12.49 12.89 51.01
CA GLU A 121 -13.01 11.51 51.01
C GLU A 121 -14.48 11.40 50.56
N THR A 122 -15.31 12.40 50.84
CA THR A 122 -16.76 12.35 50.56
C THR A 122 -17.12 12.54 49.08
N LEU A 123 -16.19 12.97 48.24
CA LEU A 123 -16.41 13.29 46.83
C LEU A 123 -16.58 12.06 45.93
N LYS A 124 -15.98 10.91 46.29
CA LYS A 124 -16.13 9.65 45.53
C LYS A 124 -17.52 9.01 45.70
N GLU A 125 -18.19 9.29 46.81
CA GLU A 125 -19.47 8.67 47.17
C GLU A 125 -20.70 9.58 46.93
N GLN A 126 -20.49 10.73 46.27
CA GLN A 126 -21.56 11.68 45.97
C GLN A 126 -21.58 12.08 44.49
N MET A 127 -22.78 12.43 44.01
CA MET A 127 -22.98 12.91 42.65
C MET A 127 -22.55 14.37 42.55
N SER A 128 -21.85 14.76 41.49
CA SER A 128 -21.44 16.14 41.27
C SER A 128 -22.10 16.76 40.04
N VAL A 129 -22.62 17.97 40.21
CA VAL A 129 -23.25 18.78 39.18
C VAL A 129 -22.35 19.98 38.89
N VAL A 130 -21.93 20.12 37.64
CA VAL A 130 -21.12 21.23 37.16
C VAL A 130 -22.01 22.17 36.37
N GLU A 131 -22.21 23.39 36.87
CA GLU A 131 -22.97 24.44 36.20
C GLU A 131 -22.07 25.26 35.29
N MET A 132 -22.48 25.40 34.02
CA MET A 132 -21.73 26.10 32.98
C MET A 132 -22.49 27.37 32.56
N PRO A 133 -22.20 28.53 33.18
CA PRO A 133 -22.92 29.77 32.86
C PRO A 133 -22.51 30.28 31.48
N LEU A 134 -23.50 30.61 30.66
CA LEU A 134 -23.33 31.13 29.31
C LEU A 134 -23.93 32.54 29.21
N SER A 135 -23.35 33.38 28.34
CA SER A 135 -23.89 34.72 28.07
C SER A 135 -25.21 34.67 27.29
N ASP A 136 -25.32 33.67 26.42
CA ASP A 136 -26.44 33.45 25.51
C ASP A 136 -27.10 32.10 25.84
N PRO A 137 -28.42 31.97 25.66
CA PRO A 137 -29.12 30.73 26.00
C PRO A 137 -28.63 29.58 25.11
N PRO A 138 -28.26 28.42 25.70
CA PRO A 138 -27.90 27.23 24.94
C PRO A 138 -29.12 26.64 24.21
N LEU A 139 -28.92 26.21 22.96
CA LEU A 139 -29.95 25.64 22.07
C LEU A 139 -29.70 24.16 21.79
N CYS A 140 -28.45 23.80 21.50
CA CYS A 140 -28.04 22.44 21.14
C CYS A 140 -26.66 22.11 21.72
N ILE A 141 -26.36 20.81 21.87
CA ILE A 141 -25.14 20.31 22.50
C ILE A 141 -24.62 19.09 21.77
N SER A 142 -23.30 18.91 21.75
CA SER A 142 -22.63 17.72 21.22
C SER A 142 -21.39 17.38 22.06
N CYS A 143 -21.22 16.10 22.38
CA CYS A 143 -20.03 15.59 23.08
C CYS A 143 -19.08 14.95 22.08
N CYS A 144 -17.79 15.31 22.15
CA CYS A 144 -16.76 14.73 21.31
C CYS A 144 -16.49 13.28 21.71
N PRO A 145 -16.62 12.31 20.79
CA PRO A 145 -16.37 10.90 21.09
C PRO A 145 -14.88 10.59 21.33
N VAL A 146 -13.96 11.45 20.91
CA VAL A 146 -12.51 11.21 21.00
C VAL A 146 -11.95 11.62 22.36
N ASN A 147 -12.13 12.88 22.75
CA ASN A 147 -11.53 13.45 23.95
C ASN A 147 -12.54 13.77 25.06
N GLY A 148 -13.85 13.66 24.79
CA GLY A 148 -14.90 13.97 25.75
C GLY A 148 -15.16 15.47 25.95
N ASP A 149 -14.64 16.33 25.07
CA ASP A 149 -14.96 17.77 25.07
C ASP A 149 -16.43 18.03 24.72
N LEU A 150 -16.94 19.18 25.14
CA LEU A 150 -18.33 19.58 24.94
C LEU A 150 -18.42 20.81 24.03
N LEU A 151 -19.20 20.69 22.95
CA LEU A 151 -19.60 21.80 22.10
C LEU A 151 -21.04 22.22 22.42
N VAL A 152 -21.26 23.52 22.60
CA VAL A 152 -22.57 24.11 22.88
C VAL A 152 -22.91 25.14 21.82
N GLY A 153 -24.05 24.97 21.16
CA GLY A 153 -24.60 25.94 20.23
C GLY A 153 -25.54 26.93 20.92
N CYS A 154 -25.25 28.21 20.76
CA CYS A 154 -26.08 29.35 21.16
C CYS A 154 -26.58 30.07 19.90
N LYS A 155 -27.45 31.08 20.08
CA LYS A 155 -28.10 31.79 18.96
C LYS A 155 -27.15 32.26 17.85
N ASN A 156 -26.00 32.86 18.21
CA ASN A 156 -25.01 33.39 17.26
C ASN A 156 -23.57 32.94 17.60
N LYS A 157 -23.41 31.92 18.46
CA LYS A 157 -22.09 31.51 18.97
C LYS A 157 -22.03 30.01 19.18
N LEU A 158 -20.86 29.42 18.97
CA LEU A 158 -20.53 28.08 19.44
C LEU A 158 -19.47 28.18 20.53
N VAL A 159 -19.67 27.51 21.65
CA VAL A 159 -18.76 27.53 22.80
C VAL A 159 -18.21 26.13 23.02
N ILE A 160 -16.88 26.02 23.05
CA ILE A 160 -16.16 24.77 23.30
C ILE A 160 -15.69 24.75 24.77
N PHE A 161 -16.03 23.67 25.45
CA PHE A 161 -15.56 23.34 26.78
C PHE A 161 -14.65 22.12 26.69
N CYS A 162 -13.36 22.29 26.97
CA CYS A 162 -12.40 21.22 27.04
C CYS A 162 -12.51 20.47 28.36
N LEU A 163 -12.51 19.14 28.29
CA LEU A 163 -12.57 18.27 29.46
C LEU A 163 -11.24 18.30 30.21
N LYS A 164 -11.29 18.49 31.53
CA LYS A 164 -10.11 18.48 32.41
C LYS A 164 -10.29 17.53 33.58
N TYR A 165 -9.21 16.84 33.94
CA TYR A 165 -9.13 16.07 35.17
C TYR A 165 -8.26 16.82 36.17
N LEU A 166 -8.89 17.38 37.20
CA LEU A 166 -8.21 18.10 38.28
C LEU A 166 -7.74 17.09 39.34
N VAL A 167 -6.43 17.00 39.56
CA VAL A 167 -5.86 16.22 40.65
C VAL A 167 -5.96 17.06 41.93
N ILE A 168 -6.82 16.67 42.87
CA ILE A 168 -6.97 17.36 44.16
C ILE A 168 -5.92 16.81 45.15
N ASN A 169 -5.75 15.48 45.20
CA ASN A 169 -4.77 14.75 46.01
C ASN A 169 -4.25 13.54 45.23
N GLN A 170 -3.18 12.87 45.68
CA GLN A 170 -2.55 11.71 45.00
C GLN A 170 -3.53 10.58 44.59
N ASN A 171 -4.68 10.46 45.25
CA ASN A 171 -5.68 9.40 45.02
C ASN A 171 -7.05 9.89 44.49
N LEU A 172 -7.19 11.19 44.18
CA LEU A 172 -8.47 11.84 43.86
C LEU A 172 -8.36 12.75 42.64
N THR A 173 -8.93 12.31 41.54
CA THR A 173 -9.16 13.10 40.33
C THR A 173 -10.64 13.48 40.25
N VAL A 174 -10.91 14.76 39.97
CA VAL A 174 -12.26 15.27 39.75
C VAL A 174 -12.36 15.81 38.33
N LEU A 175 -13.42 15.42 37.64
CA LEU A 175 -13.73 15.90 36.30
C LEU A 175 -14.25 17.34 36.39
N ASP A 176 -13.65 18.25 35.62
CA ASP A 176 -14.11 19.61 35.39
C ASP A 176 -13.98 20.00 33.92
N PHE A 177 -14.37 21.23 33.58
CA PHE A 177 -14.28 21.77 32.24
C PHE A 177 -13.49 23.07 32.24
N GLU A 178 -12.88 23.38 31.09
CA GLU A 178 -12.35 24.70 30.81
C GLU A 178 -13.03 25.23 29.55
N ARG A 179 -13.59 26.44 29.62
CA ARG A 179 -14.02 27.14 28.42
C ARG A 179 -12.77 27.53 27.64
N SER A 180 -12.59 26.99 26.44
CA SER A 180 -11.35 27.15 25.66
C SER A 180 -11.52 28.13 24.50
N LEU A 181 -12.59 27.97 23.71
CA LEU A 181 -12.81 28.72 22.47
C LEU A 181 -14.28 29.10 22.28
N ILE A 182 -14.53 30.33 21.82
CA ILE A 182 -15.83 30.82 21.37
C ILE A 182 -15.74 31.14 19.88
N LEU A 183 -16.64 30.58 19.09
CA LEU A 183 -16.79 30.86 17.67
C LEU A 183 -18.02 31.74 17.51
N HIS A 184 -17.86 32.99 17.08
CA HIS A 184 -19.00 33.85 16.73
C HIS A 184 -19.39 33.59 15.28
N ILE A 185 -20.66 33.31 15.05
CA ILE A 185 -21.22 32.99 13.73
C ILE A 185 -22.23 34.08 13.37
N ASP A 186 -21.97 34.78 12.28
CA ASP A 186 -22.85 35.86 11.83
C ASP A 186 -24.05 35.31 11.04
N ASN A 187 -25.23 35.90 11.28
CA ASN A 187 -26.47 35.67 10.52
C ASN A 187 -27.00 34.23 10.46
N VAL A 188 -26.53 33.34 11.35
CA VAL A 188 -26.92 31.92 11.36
C VAL A 188 -27.27 31.47 12.77
N ILE A 189 -28.42 30.81 12.92
CA ILE A 189 -28.86 30.18 14.16
C ILE A 189 -28.73 28.66 14.01
N PRO A 190 -27.88 27.99 14.80
CA PRO A 190 -27.69 26.54 14.70
C PRO A 190 -28.90 25.80 15.28
N THR A 191 -29.48 24.90 14.50
CA THR A 191 -30.53 23.96 14.93
C THR A 191 -29.90 22.73 15.59
N GLU A 192 -28.90 22.13 14.92
CA GLU A 192 -28.11 21.01 15.45
C GLU A 192 -26.62 21.26 15.26
N VAL A 193 -25.82 20.66 16.14
CA VAL A 193 -24.36 20.71 16.08
C VAL A 193 -23.79 19.31 16.33
N ALA A 194 -22.70 18.99 15.66
CA ALA A 194 -21.92 17.78 15.90
C ALA A 194 -20.44 18.13 16.02
N PHE A 195 -19.75 17.49 16.97
CA PHE A 195 -18.35 17.76 17.27
C PHE A 195 -17.54 16.47 17.36
N CYS A 196 -16.43 16.41 16.61
CA CYS A 196 -15.51 15.28 16.64
C CYS A 196 -14.10 15.74 16.26
N ASP A 197 -13.12 15.53 17.15
CA ASP A 197 -11.70 15.84 16.93
C ASP A 197 -11.44 17.13 16.15
N ARG A 198 -11.84 18.28 16.72
CA ARG A 198 -11.69 19.63 16.13
C ARG A 198 -12.51 19.90 14.86
N HIS A 199 -13.29 18.94 14.38
CA HIS A 199 -14.26 19.14 13.31
C HIS A 199 -15.61 19.48 13.93
N ILE A 200 -16.21 20.55 13.41
CA ILE A 200 -17.50 21.08 13.83
C ILE A 200 -18.42 21.02 12.63
N ALA A 201 -19.55 20.35 12.76
CA ALA A 201 -20.64 20.44 11.81
C ALA A 201 -21.81 21.18 12.47
N LEU A 202 -22.46 22.05 11.70
CA LEU A 202 -23.64 22.78 12.12
C LEU A 202 -24.70 22.73 11.02
N THR A 203 -25.97 22.68 11.43
CA THR A 203 -27.11 22.80 10.53
C THR A 203 -28.02 23.96 10.94
N THR A 204 -28.65 24.57 9.94
CA THR A 204 -29.84 25.40 10.11
C THR A 204 -31.06 24.61 9.66
N GLU A 205 -32.15 25.26 9.26
CA GLU A 205 -33.28 24.57 8.63
C GLU A 205 -32.91 23.98 7.26
N LEU A 206 -32.02 24.64 6.50
CA LEU A 206 -31.71 24.32 5.09
C LEU A 206 -30.22 24.38 4.72
N ASP A 207 -29.36 24.88 5.61
CA ASP A 207 -27.93 24.99 5.37
C ASP A 207 -27.16 24.00 6.25
N VAL A 208 -26.11 23.41 5.69
CA VAL A 208 -25.13 22.58 6.38
C VAL A 208 -23.75 23.21 6.20
N LEU A 209 -23.03 23.39 7.30
CA LEU A 209 -21.66 23.91 7.28
C LEU A 209 -20.75 23.02 8.13
N ILE A 210 -19.61 22.62 7.57
CA ILE A 210 -18.57 21.83 8.23
C ILE A 210 -17.27 22.60 8.25
N LEU A 211 -16.66 22.64 9.43
CA LEU A 211 -15.47 23.41 9.75
C LEU A 211 -14.46 22.53 10.45
N LYS A 212 -13.19 22.89 10.32
CA LYS A 212 -12.08 22.29 11.07
C LYS A 212 -11.28 23.38 11.76
N LEU A 213 -10.96 23.15 13.03
CA LEU A 213 -10.08 24.01 13.81
C LEU A 213 -8.62 23.56 13.67
N GLU A 214 -7.84 24.30 12.90
CA GLU A 214 -6.41 24.05 12.69
C GLU A 214 -5.55 24.85 13.66
N LEU A 215 -4.39 24.32 14.03
CA LEU A 215 -3.42 25.05 14.85
C LEU A 215 -2.56 25.94 13.94
N ALA A 216 -2.58 27.25 14.16
CA ALA A 216 -1.74 28.16 13.39
C ALA A 216 -0.26 27.95 13.74
N GLN A 217 0.53 27.44 12.78
CA GLN A 217 1.98 27.41 12.91
C GLN A 217 2.51 28.84 12.73
N GLN A 218 3.31 29.31 13.69
CA GLN A 218 4.10 30.54 13.49
C GLN A 218 5.23 30.23 12.50
N SER A 219 4.98 30.40 11.20
CA SER A 219 6.09 30.46 10.25
C SER A 219 6.82 31.77 10.44
N ALA A 220 8.08 31.71 10.87
CA ALA A 220 9.04 32.79 10.76
C ALA A 220 9.39 33.01 9.28
N ASP A 221 8.43 33.49 8.50
CA ASP A 221 8.59 34.07 7.15
C ASP A 221 7.21 34.41 6.57
N ARG A 222 6.57 35.45 7.11
CA ARG A 222 5.63 36.33 6.39
C ARG A 222 5.63 37.70 7.08
N THR A 223 6.77 38.37 7.02
CA THR A 223 6.76 39.84 7.05
C THR A 223 6.29 40.26 5.66
N GLU A 224 5.28 41.13 5.62
CA GLU A 224 4.71 41.75 4.40
C GLU A 224 3.74 40.88 3.59
N GLN A 225 2.44 41.00 3.91
CA GLN A 225 1.34 41.28 2.97
C GLN A 225 -0.02 41.08 3.66
N CYS A 226 -0.47 42.07 4.45
CA CYS A 226 -1.87 42.51 4.50
C CYS A 226 -2.02 43.72 5.44
N ALA A 227 -1.38 44.83 5.08
CA ALA A 227 -1.62 46.13 5.72
C ALA A 227 -1.18 47.24 4.77
N GLN A 228 -1.89 47.43 3.65
CA GLN A 228 -1.97 48.72 2.95
C GLN A 228 -2.94 48.61 1.78
N GLY A 229 -4.10 49.24 1.95
CA GLY A 229 -5.11 49.39 0.91
C GLY A 229 -6.17 50.43 1.27
N VAL A 230 -5.83 51.40 2.12
CA VAL A 230 -6.63 52.61 2.34
C VAL A 230 -5.66 53.78 2.43
N SER A 231 -5.49 54.53 1.33
CA SER A 231 -5.66 55.99 1.31
C SER A 231 -5.27 56.61 -0.04
N ALA A 232 -6.21 57.40 -0.55
CA ALA A 232 -6.06 58.68 -1.25
C ALA A 232 -5.14 58.77 -2.49
N LEU A 233 -5.77 59.04 -3.65
CA LEU A 233 -5.16 59.84 -4.71
C LEU A 233 -5.95 61.15 -4.86
N GLU A 234 -5.21 62.26 -4.77
CA GLU A 234 -5.69 63.65 -4.75
C GLU A 234 -6.09 64.20 -6.14
N LYS A 235 -6.88 65.28 -6.09
CA LYS A 235 -7.51 66.04 -7.18
C LYS A 235 -6.54 66.98 -7.92
N THR A 236 -6.84 67.27 -9.20
CA THR A 236 -6.93 68.61 -9.86
C THR A 236 -7.21 68.40 -11.38
N VAL A 237 -7.96 69.17 -12.18
CA VAL A 237 -8.72 70.43 -12.09
C VAL A 237 -9.62 70.54 -13.35
N ASP A 238 -10.90 70.90 -13.13
CA ASP A 238 -11.78 71.84 -13.85
C ASP A 238 -12.27 71.68 -15.32
N GLY A 239 -13.57 72.01 -15.48
CA GLY A 239 -14.34 72.09 -16.72
C GLY A 239 -15.85 71.87 -16.48
N GLY A 240 -16.57 72.90 -16.02
CA GLY A 240 -18.01 72.92 -15.62
C GLY A 240 -19.02 72.40 -16.66
N VAL A 241 -20.26 72.06 -16.27
CA VAL A 241 -21.42 72.98 -16.03
C VAL A 241 -22.39 72.41 -14.95
N LYS A 242 -23.07 73.30 -14.23
CA LYS A 242 -24.01 73.10 -13.10
C LYS A 242 -25.41 72.56 -13.49
N GLU A 243 -26.14 72.18 -12.43
CA GLU A 243 -27.60 71.95 -12.25
C GLU A 243 -28.02 70.48 -12.38
N GLU A 244 -28.81 69.85 -11.50
CA GLU A 244 -29.62 70.19 -10.32
C GLU A 244 -29.92 68.86 -9.60
N SER A 245 -30.19 68.86 -8.29
CA SER A 245 -30.82 67.71 -7.63
C SER A 245 -32.27 67.57 -8.08
N PRO A 246 -32.83 66.34 -8.11
CA PRO A 246 -34.10 66.20 -7.40
C PRO A 246 -34.21 64.93 -6.54
N SER A 247 -34.87 65.16 -5.42
CA SER A 247 -35.48 64.22 -4.49
C SER A 247 -36.51 63.31 -5.13
N THR A 248 -36.72 62.14 -4.49
CA THR A 248 -37.97 61.34 -4.40
C THR A 248 -39.05 61.63 -5.44
N ASP A 249 -39.31 60.64 -6.31
CA ASP A 249 -40.69 60.23 -6.54
C ASP A 249 -40.78 58.74 -6.88
N THR A 250 -41.52 58.07 -6.01
CA THR A 250 -42.13 56.75 -6.08
C THR A 250 -42.69 56.44 -7.48
N LEU A 251 -42.21 55.36 -8.10
CA LEU A 251 -43.05 54.57 -9.00
C LEU A 251 -43.32 53.24 -8.30
N GLN A 252 -44.50 53.19 -7.68
CA GLN A 252 -45.24 51.96 -7.47
C GLN A 252 -45.29 51.20 -8.80
N LEU A 253 -44.47 50.16 -8.91
CA LEU A 253 -44.76 49.03 -9.77
C LEU A 253 -45.21 47.91 -8.84
N GLU A 254 -46.36 47.36 -9.20
CA GLU A 254 -47.13 46.39 -8.45
C GLU A 254 -46.25 45.22 -7.98
N LEU A 255 -46.30 44.97 -6.67
CA LEU A 255 -45.79 43.77 -6.02
C LEU A 255 -46.61 42.58 -6.50
N ASP A 256 -46.22 41.97 -7.61
CA ASP A 256 -46.38 40.54 -7.78
C ASP A 256 -45.21 39.86 -7.06
N GLU A 257 -45.52 38.97 -6.12
CA GLU A 257 -44.60 38.23 -5.25
C GLU A 257 -43.61 37.36 -6.05
N PHE A 258 -42.53 37.95 -6.57
CA PHE A 258 -41.40 37.18 -7.05
C PHE A 258 -40.52 36.80 -5.85
N ILE A 259 -40.70 35.59 -5.33
CA ILE A 259 -39.73 34.94 -4.44
C ILE A 259 -38.45 34.75 -5.26
N ILE A 260 -37.36 35.45 -4.93
CA ILE A 260 -36.04 35.12 -5.47
C ILE A 260 -35.63 33.80 -4.83
N CYS A 261 -35.91 32.69 -5.52
CA CYS A 261 -35.48 31.37 -5.10
C CYS A 261 -33.96 31.30 -5.27
N GLN A 262 -33.21 31.44 -4.17
CA GLN A 262 -31.79 31.15 -4.18
C GLN A 262 -31.59 29.73 -4.70
N LYS A 263 -30.61 29.49 -5.58
CA LYS A 263 -30.36 28.15 -6.14
C LYS A 263 -29.75 27.24 -5.07
N PRO A 264 -29.94 25.91 -5.14
CA PRO A 264 -29.19 25.00 -4.29
C PRO A 264 -27.69 25.13 -4.60
N VAL A 265 -26.87 25.17 -3.56
CA VAL A 265 -25.42 25.39 -3.65
C VAL A 265 -24.71 24.29 -2.88
N GLU A 266 -23.65 23.74 -3.47
CA GLU A 266 -22.74 22.80 -2.83
C GLU A 266 -21.31 23.27 -3.10
N LEU A 267 -20.56 23.55 -2.03
CA LEU A 267 -19.18 24.01 -2.06
C LEU A 267 -18.31 23.07 -1.23
N LEU A 268 -17.24 22.56 -1.83
CA LEU A 268 -16.34 21.58 -1.21
C LEU A 268 -14.95 22.18 -1.00
N GLY A 269 -14.29 21.81 0.10
CA GLY A 269 -12.93 22.24 0.40
C GLY A 269 -12.78 23.75 0.43
N GLU A 270 -11.75 24.28 -0.21
CA GLU A 270 -11.44 25.72 -0.21
C GLU A 270 -12.55 26.60 -0.81
N GLU A 271 -13.37 26.07 -1.73
CA GLU A 271 -14.50 26.80 -2.30
C GLU A 271 -15.57 27.13 -1.24
N SER A 272 -15.65 26.33 -0.17
CA SER A 272 -16.60 26.59 0.92
C SER A 272 -16.31 27.89 1.68
N LYS A 273 -15.13 28.51 1.53
CA LYS A 273 -14.84 29.87 2.02
C LYS A 273 -15.67 30.95 1.32
N LEU A 274 -16.22 30.65 0.14
CA LEU A 274 -17.13 31.55 -0.58
C LEU A 274 -18.53 31.54 0.03
N CYS A 275 -18.81 30.71 1.04
CA CYS A 275 -20.04 30.83 1.80
C CYS A 275 -20.08 32.20 2.49
N GLU A 276 -21.23 32.87 2.44
CA GLU A 276 -21.42 34.21 3.01
C GLU A 276 -21.47 34.21 4.56
N ILE A 277 -21.00 33.12 5.20
CA ILE A 277 -21.02 32.92 6.66
C ILE A 277 -19.63 33.19 7.23
N SER A 278 -19.45 34.35 7.86
CA SER A 278 -18.24 34.71 8.58
C SER A 278 -18.18 34.07 9.97
N ILE A 279 -17.00 33.56 10.32
CA ILE A 279 -16.72 32.97 11.63
C ILE A 279 -15.50 33.67 12.24
N THR A 280 -15.68 34.21 13.45
CA THR A 280 -14.59 34.83 14.21
C THR A 280 -14.31 34.04 15.49
N LEU A 281 -13.02 33.89 15.82
CA LEU A 281 -12.55 33.10 16.96
C LEU A 281 -12.17 34.00 18.14
N GLU A 282 -12.66 33.68 19.32
CA GLU A 282 -12.30 34.31 20.59
C GLU A 282 -11.77 33.22 21.55
N SER A 283 -10.48 33.27 21.87
CA SER A 283 -9.86 32.39 22.87
C SER A 283 -10.10 32.94 24.28
N THR A 284 -10.53 32.07 25.21
CA THR A 284 -10.82 32.48 26.59
C THR A 284 -9.67 32.20 27.57
N GLU A 285 -8.57 31.61 27.11
CA GLU A 285 -7.33 31.43 27.88
C GLU A 285 -6.58 32.76 28.05
N LEU A 286 -5.90 32.94 29.19
CA LEU A 286 -4.99 34.07 29.40
C LEU A 286 -3.82 33.95 28.41
N PRO A 287 -3.44 35.01 27.70
CA PRO A 287 -2.34 34.95 26.73
C PRO A 287 -1.02 34.67 27.46
N THR A 288 -0.58 33.40 27.43
CA THR A 288 0.76 32.95 27.77
C THR A 288 1.58 32.76 26.49
N GLU A 289 2.91 32.69 26.58
CA GLU A 289 3.78 32.53 25.39
C GLU A 289 3.46 31.27 24.56
N ASP A 290 2.78 30.27 25.16
CA ASP A 290 2.37 29.01 24.52
C ASP A 290 0.89 28.95 24.08
N THR A 291 0.18 30.08 24.03
CA THR A 291 -1.27 30.07 23.70
C THR A 291 -1.50 29.56 22.28
N LYS A 292 -2.21 28.44 22.17
CA LYS A 292 -2.55 27.80 20.88
C LYS A 292 -3.48 28.72 20.07
N ARG A 293 -2.96 29.29 18.98
CA ARG A 293 -3.78 30.04 18.03
C ARG A 293 -4.49 29.06 17.10
N PHE A 294 -5.81 29.14 17.05
CA PHE A 294 -6.62 28.36 16.12
C PHE A 294 -6.96 29.18 14.88
N GLN A 295 -7.02 28.52 13.73
CA GLN A 295 -7.57 29.04 12.49
C GLN A 295 -8.75 28.17 12.05
N VAL A 296 -9.79 28.78 11.49
CA VAL A 296 -10.94 28.06 10.93
C VAL A 296 -10.64 27.71 9.47
N GLN A 297 -10.71 26.43 9.14
CA GLN A 297 -10.79 25.94 7.78
C GLN A 297 -12.23 25.53 7.47
N TYR A 298 -12.75 25.96 6.33
CA TYR A 298 -14.07 25.58 5.84
C TYR A 298 -13.91 24.32 4.97
N LEU A 299 -14.76 23.31 5.20
CA LEU A 299 -14.64 22.00 4.55
C LEU A 299 -15.81 21.68 3.63
N LEU A 300 -17.04 21.97 4.07
CA LEU A 300 -18.27 21.74 3.29
C LEU A 300 -19.26 22.85 3.60
N PHE A 301 -19.85 23.44 2.56
CA PHE A 301 -21.06 24.22 2.69
C PHE A 301 -22.11 23.72 1.70
N ARG A 302 -23.31 23.41 2.19
CA ARG A 302 -24.42 22.99 1.32
C ARG A 302 -25.71 23.68 1.72
N ARG A 303 -26.35 24.33 0.75
CA ARG A 303 -27.65 25.01 0.89
C ARG A 303 -28.71 24.28 0.09
N PHE A 304 -29.82 23.95 0.75
CA PHE A 304 -31.00 23.36 0.13
C PHE A 304 -32.06 24.41 -0.17
N THR A 305 -32.83 24.16 -1.21
CA THR A 305 -33.98 24.98 -1.56
C THR A 305 -35.26 24.26 -1.16
N PRO A 306 -36.25 24.96 -0.59
CA PRO A 306 -37.54 24.35 -0.34
C PRO A 306 -38.21 23.94 -1.66
N ASP A 307 -38.87 22.78 -1.67
CA ASP A 307 -39.52 22.25 -2.87
C ASP A 307 -40.73 23.13 -3.24
N GLN A 308 -40.60 23.90 -4.32
CA GLN A 308 -41.67 24.78 -4.83
C GLN A 308 -42.62 24.05 -5.79
N SER A 309 -43.06 22.85 -5.44
CA SER A 309 -44.04 22.14 -6.26
C SER A 309 -45.42 22.83 -6.13
N PRO A 310 -46.20 22.97 -7.22
CA PRO A 310 -47.50 23.64 -7.19
C PRO A 310 -48.60 22.84 -6.48
N PHE A 311 -48.28 21.66 -5.93
CA PHE A 311 -49.19 20.81 -5.18
C PHE A 311 -48.94 20.94 -3.66
N GLY A 312 -49.32 22.08 -3.08
CA GLY A 312 -49.85 22.20 -1.71
C GLY A 312 -49.07 21.69 -0.47
N PHE A 313 -47.84 21.18 -0.56
CA PHE A 313 -47.06 20.73 0.61
C PHE A 313 -45.74 21.51 0.72
N CYS A 314 -45.81 22.79 1.10
CA CYS A 314 -44.63 23.67 1.19
C CYS A 314 -43.97 23.68 2.59
N GLU A 315 -44.54 23.02 3.60
CA GLU A 315 -44.16 23.22 5.00
C GLU A 315 -43.02 22.32 5.55
N GLU A 316 -42.43 21.40 4.77
CA GLU A 316 -41.72 20.27 5.39
C GLU A 316 -40.27 20.00 4.96
N THR A 317 -39.64 20.76 4.07
CA THR A 317 -38.22 20.55 3.74
C THR A 317 -37.30 21.16 4.81
N LYS A 318 -37.13 20.48 5.96
CA LYS A 318 -36.19 20.89 7.01
C LYS A 318 -35.21 19.76 7.34
N LEU A 319 -33.96 20.13 7.63
CA LEU A 319 -32.95 19.21 8.15
C LEU A 319 -33.36 18.74 9.56
N HIS A 320 -33.29 17.43 9.80
CA HIS A 320 -33.75 16.82 11.08
C HIS A 320 -32.71 15.94 11.77
N SER A 321 -31.60 15.61 11.12
CA SER A 321 -30.53 14.79 11.69
C SER A 321 -29.16 15.23 11.20
N LEU A 322 -28.20 15.42 12.12
CA LEU A 322 -26.78 15.68 11.86
C LEU A 322 -25.89 14.78 12.74
N GLN A 323 -24.91 14.10 12.15
CA GLN A 323 -23.96 13.25 12.88
C GLN A 323 -22.56 13.28 12.28
N LEU A 324 -21.53 13.29 13.15
CA LEU A 324 -20.14 13.03 12.79
C LEU A 324 -19.75 11.65 13.32
N LEU A 325 -19.41 10.74 12.40
CA LEU A 325 -19.04 9.36 12.70
C LEU A 325 -17.52 9.16 12.50
N PRO A 326 -16.73 9.04 13.58
CA PRO A 326 -15.32 8.67 13.47
C PRO A 326 -15.12 7.17 13.29
N VAL A 327 -14.16 6.79 12.45
CA VAL A 327 -13.60 5.44 12.35
C VAL A 327 -12.14 5.51 12.78
N TYR A 328 -11.71 4.55 13.60
CA TYR A 328 -10.39 4.58 14.24
C TYR A 328 -9.49 3.47 13.70
N GLN A 329 -8.19 3.73 13.68
CA GLN A 329 -7.17 2.70 13.50
C GLN A 329 -6.62 2.26 14.87
N THR A 330 -6.39 0.96 15.03
CA THR A 330 -5.71 0.41 16.21
C THR A 330 -4.22 0.28 15.92
N ALA A 331 -3.42 1.24 16.40
CA ALA A 331 -1.97 1.12 16.41
C ALA A 331 -1.56 0.26 17.62
N TYR A 332 -0.87 -0.86 17.37
CA TYR A 332 -0.26 -1.66 18.42
C TYR A 332 1.11 -1.07 18.75
N GLU A 333 1.16 -0.08 19.65
CA GLU A 333 2.39 0.29 20.33
C GLU A 333 2.48 -0.45 21.67
N GLU A 334 3.66 -0.98 22.01
CA GLU A 334 3.91 -1.98 23.07
C GLU A 334 3.52 -1.54 24.50
N THR A 335 3.01 -0.32 24.71
CA THR A 335 2.72 0.21 26.06
C THR A 335 1.39 0.96 26.24
N GLU A 336 0.72 1.45 25.19
CA GLU A 336 -0.62 2.06 25.28
C GLU A 336 -1.42 1.87 23.98
N ASN A 337 -2.69 1.47 24.08
CA ASN A 337 -3.63 1.44 22.95
C ASN A 337 -4.03 2.88 22.56
N LYS A 338 -3.16 3.61 21.86
CA LYS A 338 -3.53 4.90 21.28
C LYS A 338 -4.43 4.67 20.07
N ARG A 339 -5.65 5.21 20.14
CA ARG A 339 -6.63 5.20 19.04
C ARG A 339 -6.39 6.44 18.20
N GLU A 340 -5.97 6.26 16.96
CA GLU A 340 -5.86 7.35 16.01
C GLU A 340 -7.12 7.39 15.13
N LEU A 341 -7.60 8.61 14.85
CA LEU A 341 -8.72 8.82 13.94
C LEU A 341 -8.25 8.50 12.51
N LEU A 342 -8.82 7.45 11.91
CA LEU A 342 -8.51 7.01 10.55
C LEU A 342 -9.29 7.83 9.53
N SER A 343 -10.62 7.86 9.68
CA SER A 343 -11.54 8.56 8.79
C SER A 343 -12.67 9.19 9.58
N LEU A 344 -13.21 10.30 9.09
CA LEU A 344 -14.37 10.97 9.67
C LEU A 344 -15.46 11.08 8.61
N PHE A 345 -16.68 10.69 8.97
CA PHE A 345 -17.84 10.79 8.08
C PHE A 345 -18.84 11.81 8.63
N CYS A 346 -19.45 12.60 7.76
CA CYS A 346 -20.56 13.47 8.12
C CYS A 346 -21.85 12.99 7.46
N PHE A 347 -22.88 12.79 8.28
CA PHE A 347 -24.22 12.47 7.82
C PHE A 347 -25.18 13.60 8.16
N PHE A 348 -26.01 13.95 7.19
CA PHE A 348 -27.17 14.80 7.45
C PHE A 348 -28.36 14.39 6.57
N SER A 349 -29.56 14.68 7.05
CA SER A 349 -30.80 14.16 6.47
C SER A 349 -31.88 15.22 6.33
N LEU A 350 -32.44 15.28 5.13
CA LEU A 350 -33.73 15.88 4.80
C LEU A 350 -34.83 14.81 4.94
N PRO A 351 -36.12 15.19 4.95
CA PRO A 351 -37.20 14.23 5.18
C PRO A 351 -37.26 13.10 4.15
N HIS A 352 -36.80 13.31 2.92
CA HIS A 352 -36.83 12.30 1.85
C HIS A 352 -35.45 11.83 1.38
N VAL A 353 -34.38 12.52 1.77
CA VAL A 353 -33.02 12.22 1.29
C VAL A 353 -31.98 12.42 2.38
N GLY A 354 -31.10 11.43 2.57
CA GLY A 354 -29.91 11.53 3.42
C GLY A 354 -28.62 11.56 2.61
N TYR A 355 -27.60 12.26 3.12
CA TYR A 355 -26.28 12.35 2.48
C TYR A 355 -25.17 11.97 3.47
N VAL A 356 -24.20 11.18 3.02
CA VAL A 356 -22.99 10.85 3.76
C VAL A 356 -21.76 11.35 3.00
N TYR A 357 -20.94 12.18 3.66
CA TYR A 357 -19.67 12.68 3.15
C TYR A 357 -18.49 12.07 3.88
N SER A 358 -17.39 11.82 3.15
CA SER A 358 -16.07 11.61 3.72
C SER A 358 -15.44 12.96 4.05
N ILE A 359 -14.85 13.09 5.23
CA ILE A 359 -14.03 14.23 5.64
C ILE A 359 -12.61 13.72 5.85
N GLY A 360 -11.95 13.38 4.75
CA GLY A 360 -10.55 12.94 4.74
C GLY A 360 -9.61 14.04 4.26
N LYS A 361 -8.62 13.68 3.44
CA LYS A 361 -7.78 14.66 2.72
C LYS A 361 -8.60 15.51 1.75
N LEU A 362 -9.63 14.91 1.18
CA LEU A 362 -10.63 15.56 0.33
C LEU A 362 -12.02 15.30 0.92
N VAL A 363 -12.91 16.28 0.73
CA VAL A 363 -14.32 16.15 1.11
C VAL A 363 -15.09 15.63 -0.10
N GLU A 364 -15.65 14.43 0.03
CA GLU A 364 -16.32 13.73 -1.07
C GLU A 364 -17.67 13.17 -0.64
N LEU A 365 -18.68 13.27 -1.50
CA LEU A 365 -19.98 12.64 -1.29
C LEU A 365 -19.85 11.13 -1.55
N ILE A 366 -20.06 10.33 -0.51
CA ILE A 366 -19.92 8.86 -0.58
C ILE A 366 -21.23 8.21 -1.03
N SER A 367 -22.34 8.53 -0.35
CA SER A 367 -23.62 7.87 -0.60
C SER A 367 -24.79 8.81 -0.37
N THR A 368 -25.85 8.58 -1.15
CA THR A 368 -27.14 9.27 -1.04
C THR A 368 -28.23 8.24 -0.79
N TYR A 369 -29.08 8.50 0.19
CA TYR A 369 -30.15 7.61 0.64
C TYR A 369 -31.49 8.23 0.28
N GLN A 370 -32.27 7.56 -0.56
CA GLN A 370 -33.63 7.98 -0.88
C GLN A 370 -34.62 7.22 0.00
N TYR A 371 -35.48 7.96 0.70
CA TYR A 371 -36.50 7.40 1.57
C TYR A 371 -37.83 7.29 0.82
N SER A 372 -38.57 6.21 1.05
CA SER A 372 -39.87 5.98 0.42
C SER A 372 -40.97 6.86 1.01
N GLU A 373 -40.82 7.25 2.28
CA GLU A 373 -41.76 8.03 3.06
C GLU A 373 -41.00 9.18 3.75
N LYS A 374 -41.74 10.12 4.35
CA LYS A 374 -41.16 11.18 5.16
C LYS A 374 -40.47 10.56 6.39
N SER A 375 -39.18 10.83 6.53
CA SER A 375 -38.38 10.45 7.69
C SER A 375 -38.52 11.49 8.79
N GLU A 376 -38.65 11.00 10.03
CA GLU A 376 -38.71 11.81 11.25
C GLU A 376 -37.33 11.97 11.88
N GLN A 377 -36.52 10.91 11.84
CA GLN A 377 -35.14 10.90 12.34
C GLN A 377 -34.32 9.81 11.65
N ALA A 378 -33.02 10.02 11.50
CA ALA A 378 -32.08 9.04 10.97
C ALA A 378 -30.80 8.96 11.82
N VAL A 379 -30.29 7.74 12.02
CA VAL A 379 -29.07 7.48 12.79
C VAL A 379 -28.08 6.65 11.98
N LEU A 380 -26.89 7.21 11.76
CA LEU A 380 -25.79 6.57 11.07
C LEU A 380 -24.93 5.77 12.06
N THR A 381 -24.62 4.53 11.69
CA THR A 381 -23.68 3.67 12.39
C THR A 381 -22.61 3.19 11.42
N PRO A 382 -21.50 2.59 11.90
CA PRO A 382 -20.49 2.03 11.01
C PRO A 382 -21.00 0.94 10.06
N GLN A 383 -22.06 0.21 10.42
CA GLN A 383 -22.59 -0.92 9.65
C GLN A 383 -23.87 -0.58 8.88
N PHE A 384 -24.73 0.29 9.44
CA PHE A 384 -26.06 0.58 8.91
C PHE A 384 -26.48 2.04 9.10
N LEU A 385 -27.42 2.47 8.27
CA LEU A 385 -28.21 3.67 8.47
C LEU A 385 -29.64 3.26 8.86
N HIS A 386 -30.07 3.67 10.05
CA HIS A 386 -31.42 3.43 10.55
C HIS A 386 -32.27 4.67 10.38
N VAL A 387 -33.45 4.53 9.79
CA VAL A 387 -34.34 5.65 9.48
C VAL A 387 -35.73 5.33 10.01
N ILE A 388 -36.33 6.24 10.78
CA ILE A 388 -37.71 6.11 11.24
C ILE A 388 -38.64 6.98 10.40
N THR A 389 -39.78 6.41 10.02
CA THR A 389 -40.92 7.11 9.41
C THR A 389 -42.09 7.06 10.40
N SER A 390 -43.24 7.63 10.03
CA SER A 390 -44.45 7.58 10.86
C SER A 390 -44.94 6.17 11.20
N GLU A 391 -44.56 5.16 10.41
CA GLU A 391 -45.03 3.77 10.57
C GLU A 391 -43.90 2.72 10.59
N ASN A 392 -42.68 3.08 10.14
CA ASN A 392 -41.64 2.10 9.84
C ASN A 392 -40.29 2.45 10.45
N LEU A 393 -39.55 1.41 10.86
CA LEU A 393 -38.11 1.44 11.06
C LEU A 393 -37.43 0.78 9.85
N GLN A 394 -36.75 1.59 9.05
CA GLN A 394 -35.99 1.17 7.87
C GLN A 394 -34.51 1.01 8.20
N CYS A 395 -33.82 0.12 7.46
CA CYS A 395 -32.40 -0.16 7.63
C CYS A 395 -31.73 -0.21 6.26
N PHE A 396 -30.67 0.58 6.08
CA PHE A 396 -29.90 0.68 4.85
C PHE A 396 -28.44 0.30 5.10
N THR A 397 -27.77 -0.27 4.09
CA THR A 397 -26.32 -0.51 4.12
C THR A 397 -25.54 0.80 3.94
N VAL A 398 -24.30 0.82 4.42
CA VAL A 398 -23.43 2.01 4.36
C VAL A 398 -22.11 1.73 3.66
N ARG A 399 -21.45 2.81 3.24
CA ARG A 399 -20.17 2.77 2.49
C ARG A 399 -18.98 3.29 3.29
N CYS A 400 -19.18 3.61 4.58
CA CYS A 400 -18.14 4.11 5.47
C CYS A 400 -16.93 3.14 5.52
N SER A 401 -17.17 1.83 5.61
CA SER A 401 -16.09 0.83 5.64
C SER A 401 -15.32 0.70 4.32
N ALA A 402 -15.97 0.96 3.18
CA ALA A 402 -15.33 0.95 1.88
C ALA A 402 -14.39 2.16 1.69
N ALA A 403 -14.77 3.32 2.20
CA ALA A 403 -13.95 4.52 2.20
C ALA A 403 -12.80 4.40 3.22
N ALA A 404 -13.11 4.01 4.47
CA ALA A 404 -12.11 3.86 5.53
C ALA A 404 -11.02 2.84 5.18
N ALA A 405 -11.37 1.77 4.46
CA ALA A 405 -10.37 0.80 4.00
C ALA A 405 -9.32 1.43 3.08
N ARG A 406 -9.74 2.31 2.16
CA ARG A 406 -8.83 2.96 1.20
C ARG A 406 -7.95 4.02 1.88
N ASP A 407 -8.46 4.63 2.94
CA ASP A 407 -7.67 5.51 3.80
C ASP A 407 -6.62 4.71 4.62
N GLU A 408 -6.96 3.48 5.04
CA GLU A 408 -6.05 2.58 5.79
C GLU A 408 -4.90 2.04 4.93
N ASP A 409 -5.18 1.61 3.70
CA ASP A 409 -4.21 0.95 2.83
C ASP A 409 -4.27 1.47 1.38
N PRO A 410 -3.24 2.19 0.90
CA PRO A 410 -3.20 2.74 -0.46
C PRO A 410 -3.04 1.67 -1.54
N TYR A 411 -2.73 0.42 -1.18
CA TYR A 411 -2.65 -0.71 -2.12
C TYR A 411 -4.00 -1.41 -2.34
N ILE A 412 -5.09 -0.92 -1.75
CA ILE A 412 -6.44 -1.38 -2.11
C ILE A 412 -6.74 -1.03 -3.57
N ASP A 413 -7.45 -1.93 -4.25
CA ASP A 413 -7.77 -1.88 -5.68
C ASP A 413 -6.56 -2.18 -6.60
N THR A 414 -5.55 -2.85 -6.05
CA THR A 414 -4.44 -3.46 -6.81
C THR A 414 -4.65 -4.97 -7.00
N THR A 415 -3.72 -5.65 -7.67
CA THR A 415 -3.74 -7.12 -7.77
C THR A 415 -3.53 -7.83 -6.42
N VAL A 416 -3.12 -7.11 -5.36
CA VAL A 416 -2.85 -7.69 -4.04
C VAL A 416 -4.09 -7.69 -3.15
N LYS A 417 -4.82 -6.57 -3.10
CA LYS A 417 -6.02 -6.40 -2.26
C LYS A 417 -7.11 -5.67 -3.03
N ALA A 418 -8.36 -6.03 -2.75
CA ALA A 418 -9.54 -5.38 -3.30
C ALA A 418 -10.56 -5.05 -2.20
N CYS A 419 -11.40 -4.07 -2.46
CA CYS A 419 -12.56 -3.75 -1.64
C CYS A 419 -13.69 -3.33 -2.58
N PRO A 420 -14.97 -3.69 -2.29
CA PRO A 420 -16.08 -3.16 -3.06
C PRO A 420 -16.01 -1.63 -3.18
N PRO A 421 -16.36 -1.07 -4.35
CA PRO A 421 -16.21 0.36 -4.61
C PRO A 421 -17.18 1.17 -3.76
N VAL A 422 -16.79 2.40 -3.43
CA VAL A 422 -17.64 3.35 -2.69
C VAL A 422 -18.90 3.69 -3.49
N THR A 423 -18.81 3.65 -4.82
CA THR A 423 -19.92 3.90 -5.76
C THR A 423 -20.91 2.74 -5.88
N LEU A 424 -20.72 1.63 -5.15
CA LEU A 424 -21.67 0.52 -5.15
C LEU A 424 -23.03 1.00 -4.63
N ASP A 425 -24.10 0.75 -5.41
CA ASP A 425 -25.47 1.11 -5.04
C ASP A 425 -25.83 0.65 -3.63
N VAL A 426 -26.47 1.49 -2.82
CA VAL A 426 -26.91 1.08 -1.47
C VAL A 426 -28.13 0.17 -1.55
N CYS A 427 -28.28 -0.73 -0.57
CA CYS A 427 -29.49 -1.54 -0.44
C CYS A 427 -30.27 -1.27 0.86
N THR A 428 -31.57 -1.46 0.74
CA THR A 428 -32.52 -1.53 1.86
C THR A 428 -32.69 -2.96 2.30
N LEU A 429 -32.63 -3.18 3.61
CA LEU A 429 -33.00 -4.42 4.27
C LEU A 429 -34.49 -4.38 4.67
N ARG A 430 -35.00 -5.50 5.20
CA ARG A 430 -36.40 -5.59 5.60
C ARG A 430 -36.73 -4.56 6.69
N MET A 431 -37.78 -3.78 6.47
CA MET A 431 -38.32 -2.83 7.45
C MET A 431 -39.12 -3.53 8.55
N GLN A 432 -39.20 -2.89 9.72
CA GLN A 432 -40.03 -3.32 10.84
C GLN A 432 -41.10 -2.26 11.16
N LEU A 433 -42.35 -2.71 11.25
CA LEU A 433 -43.51 -1.84 11.50
C LEU A 433 -43.62 -1.49 12.99
N PHE A 434 -43.86 -0.21 13.27
CA PHE A 434 -44.11 0.34 14.61
C PHE A 434 -45.20 1.42 14.54
N ILE A 435 -45.95 1.61 15.62
CA ILE A 435 -47.02 2.62 15.65
C ILE A 435 -46.44 3.94 16.16
N GLY A 436 -46.37 4.94 15.27
CA GLY A 436 -45.90 6.30 15.60
C GLY A 436 -44.47 6.38 16.19
N PRO A 437 -43.43 5.85 15.54
CA PRO A 437 -42.04 6.18 15.88
C PRO A 437 -41.81 7.69 15.95
N ARG A 438 -41.13 8.17 17.00
CA ARG A 438 -40.83 9.60 17.18
C ARG A 438 -39.36 9.91 17.38
N ALA A 439 -38.62 9.03 18.03
CA ALA A 439 -37.20 9.24 18.28
C ALA A 439 -36.42 7.93 18.28
N LEU A 440 -35.16 8.02 17.84
CA LEU A 440 -34.25 6.92 17.60
C LEU A 440 -32.88 7.22 18.23
N SER A 441 -32.29 6.24 18.90
CA SER A 441 -30.88 6.26 19.31
C SER A 441 -30.25 4.89 19.10
N HIS A 442 -28.93 4.86 18.94
CA HIS A 442 -28.17 3.64 18.72
C HIS A 442 -27.11 3.46 19.80
N PHE A 443 -26.91 2.21 20.23
CA PHE A 443 -25.87 1.84 21.17
C PHE A 443 -25.44 0.38 20.95
N LYS A 444 -24.15 0.16 20.62
CA LYS A 444 -23.58 -1.17 20.30
C LYS A 444 -24.46 -1.93 19.29
N ASN A 445 -25.11 -3.02 19.72
CA ASN A 445 -26.02 -3.84 18.90
C ASN A 445 -27.50 -3.62 19.30
N HIS A 446 -27.81 -2.44 19.84
CA HIS A 446 -29.11 -2.08 20.37
C HIS A 446 -29.59 -0.77 19.75
N ILE A 447 -30.83 -0.78 19.28
CA ILE A 447 -31.55 0.38 18.80
C ILE A 447 -32.61 0.72 19.83
N ILE A 448 -32.64 1.97 20.29
CA ILE A 448 -33.63 2.46 21.22
C ILE A 448 -34.64 3.29 20.43
N LEU A 449 -35.91 2.88 20.53
CA LEU A 449 -37.00 3.45 19.75
C LEU A 449 -38.11 3.93 20.67
N LEU A 450 -38.42 5.22 20.60
CA LEU A 450 -39.60 5.79 21.24
C LEU A 450 -40.76 5.81 20.24
N THR A 451 -41.86 5.17 20.62
CA THR A 451 -43.12 5.21 19.88
C THR A 451 -44.17 5.95 20.69
N LYS A 452 -44.98 6.77 20.01
CA LYS A 452 -46.10 7.50 20.58
C LYS A 452 -47.28 7.43 19.62
N ALA A 453 -48.41 6.91 20.10
CA ALA A 453 -49.64 6.88 19.32
C ALA A 453 -50.23 8.29 19.25
N ASP A 454 -50.50 8.77 18.03
CA ASP A 454 -51.18 10.04 17.84
C ASP A 454 -52.65 9.91 18.27
N THR A 455 -53.03 10.70 19.27
CA THR A 455 -54.38 10.66 19.87
C THR A 455 -55.41 11.47 19.08
N GLU A 456 -54.96 12.27 18.10
CA GLU A 456 -55.82 13.21 17.36
C GLU A 456 -56.73 12.50 16.33
N ASP A 457 -56.33 11.36 15.79
CA ASP A 457 -57.08 10.64 14.74
C ASP A 457 -58.31 9.84 15.22
N ILE A 458 -58.50 9.67 16.53
CA ILE A 458 -59.66 8.92 17.06
C ILE A 458 -60.93 9.78 17.03
N THR A 459 -60.82 11.11 16.93
CA THR A 459 -61.99 12.00 16.96
C THR A 459 -62.58 12.33 15.57
N GLU A 460 -61.83 12.11 14.48
CA GLU A 460 -62.25 12.49 13.12
C GLU A 460 -62.63 11.34 12.18
N ARG A 461 -62.46 10.06 12.57
CA ARG A 461 -62.97 8.93 11.76
C ARG A 461 -64.48 8.78 11.86
N ARG A 462 -65.16 9.52 10.97
CA ARG A 462 -66.41 9.18 10.25
C ARG A 462 -67.28 8.10 10.91
N LYS A 463 -68.40 8.53 11.51
CA LYS A 463 -69.59 7.68 11.71
C LYS A 463 -69.93 6.93 10.41
N PRO A 464 -69.90 5.59 10.36
CA PRO A 464 -70.54 4.86 9.28
C PRO A 464 -71.99 4.54 9.71
N THR A 465 -72.94 5.10 9.00
CA THR A 465 -74.33 4.65 9.00
C THR A 465 -74.40 3.21 8.46
N ARG A 466 -74.82 2.23 9.27
CA ARG A 466 -75.67 1.10 8.82
C ARG A 466 -76.32 0.37 10.00
N ARG A 467 -77.65 0.26 9.88
CA ARG A 467 -78.57 -0.54 10.71
C ARG A 467 -78.33 -2.04 10.49
N MET A 468 -78.43 -2.87 11.55
CA MET A 468 -79.16 -4.16 11.61
C MET A 468 -78.97 -4.89 12.98
N LEU A 469 -80.03 -4.82 13.79
CA LEU A 469 -80.67 -5.80 14.70
C LEU A 469 -79.90 -6.88 15.54
N SER A 470 -80.03 -6.70 16.87
CA SER A 470 -80.31 -7.66 17.98
C SER A 470 -79.26 -8.74 18.35
N ARG A 471 -78.97 -9.05 19.62
CA ARG A 471 -79.85 -9.33 20.78
C ARG A 471 -79.22 -8.95 22.13
N LYS A 472 -80.11 -8.69 23.10
CA LYS A 472 -79.88 -8.44 24.53
C LYS A 472 -79.10 -9.56 25.25
N ALA A 473 -78.20 -9.17 26.17
CA ALA A 473 -78.13 -9.74 27.52
C ALA A 473 -77.36 -8.78 28.47
N ASP A 474 -78.11 -8.28 29.45
CA ASP A 474 -77.82 -7.89 30.82
C ASP A 474 -76.54 -7.15 31.26
N SER A 475 -76.83 -6.04 31.94
CA SER A 475 -75.96 -5.19 32.73
C SER A 475 -75.34 -5.90 33.93
N ILE A 476 -74.02 -5.80 34.09
CA ILE A 476 -73.36 -5.79 35.40
C ILE A 476 -72.37 -4.63 35.44
N LYS A 477 -72.67 -3.66 36.32
CA LYS A 477 -71.76 -2.60 36.72
C LYS A 477 -70.55 -3.21 37.42
N SER A 478 -69.34 -2.98 36.93
CA SER A 478 -68.16 -2.92 37.79
C SER A 478 -67.35 -1.68 37.43
N ARG A 479 -67.30 -0.76 38.39
CA ARG A 479 -66.33 0.33 38.44
C ARG A 479 -65.00 -0.29 38.87
N THR A 480 -64.10 -0.45 37.93
CA THR A 480 -62.66 -0.51 38.18
C THR A 480 -62.06 0.44 37.17
N ASN A 481 -61.39 1.49 37.65
CA ASN A 481 -60.60 2.38 36.80
C ASN A 481 -59.59 1.50 36.06
N SER A 482 -59.83 1.24 34.78
CA SER A 482 -58.79 0.77 33.89
C SER A 482 -57.79 1.92 33.81
N GLU A 483 -56.61 1.76 34.39
CA GLU A 483 -55.45 2.55 33.98
C GLU A 483 -55.40 2.44 32.46
N SER A 484 -55.70 3.54 31.77
CA SER A 484 -55.54 3.62 30.33
C SER A 484 -54.08 3.29 30.03
N GLU A 485 -53.85 2.26 29.23
CA GLU A 485 -52.49 1.93 28.78
C GLU A 485 -51.81 3.21 28.27
N PRO A 486 -50.55 3.47 28.65
CA PRO A 486 -49.85 4.64 28.19
C PRO A 486 -49.80 4.64 26.65
N GLY A 487 -50.20 5.73 26.00
CA GLY A 487 -50.13 5.89 24.55
C GLY A 487 -48.71 6.00 23.98
N TRP A 488 -47.71 5.50 24.71
CA TRP A 488 -46.29 5.56 24.38
C TRP A 488 -45.60 4.28 24.84
N ASN A 489 -44.53 3.89 24.14
CA ASN A 489 -43.64 2.80 24.53
C ASN A 489 -42.20 3.16 24.17
N LEU A 490 -41.25 2.79 25.05
CA LEU A 490 -39.82 2.85 24.77
C LEU A 490 -39.29 1.44 24.56
N TYR A 491 -38.84 1.14 23.35
CA TYR A 491 -38.32 -0.17 22.97
C TYR A 491 -36.80 -0.18 22.93
N ILE A 492 -36.22 -1.31 23.33
CA ILE A 492 -34.86 -1.72 22.98
C ILE A 492 -34.98 -2.86 22.00
N ILE A 493 -34.52 -2.61 20.78
CA ILE A 493 -34.50 -3.55 19.66
C ILE A 493 -33.07 -4.03 19.53
N ASN A 494 -32.84 -5.31 19.81
CA ASN A 494 -31.56 -5.97 19.59
C ASN A 494 -31.38 -6.21 18.08
N THR A 495 -30.29 -5.71 17.50
CA THR A 495 -29.91 -6.07 16.13
C THR A 495 -29.40 -7.51 16.08
N VAL A 496 -29.53 -8.15 14.93
CA VAL A 496 -28.94 -9.47 14.69
C VAL A 496 -27.42 -9.33 14.69
N SER A 497 -26.71 -10.33 15.22
CA SER A 497 -25.24 -10.29 15.22
C SER A 497 -24.71 -10.22 13.79
N THR A 498 -23.62 -9.47 13.58
CA THR A 498 -23.01 -9.27 12.25
C THR A 498 -22.73 -10.62 11.56
N ILE A 499 -22.24 -11.62 12.29
CA ILE A 499 -21.95 -12.96 11.75
C ILE A 499 -23.22 -13.69 11.32
N GLN A 500 -24.30 -13.61 12.11
CA GLN A 500 -25.56 -14.27 11.76
C GLN A 500 -26.18 -13.62 10.52
N LEU A 501 -26.20 -12.30 10.45
CA LEU A 501 -26.69 -11.57 9.28
C LEU A 501 -25.84 -11.84 8.03
N TYR A 502 -24.51 -11.87 8.18
CA TYR A 502 -23.59 -12.27 7.11
C TYR A 502 -23.94 -13.66 6.55
N ARG A 503 -24.19 -14.66 7.41
CA ARG A 503 -24.59 -16.01 6.97
C ARG A 503 -25.93 -15.99 6.22
N GLU A 504 -26.91 -15.22 6.72
CA GLU A 504 -28.18 -15.04 6.04
C GLU A 504 -28.01 -14.41 4.64
N MET A 505 -27.13 -13.42 4.51
CA MET A 505 -26.82 -12.79 3.22
C MET A 505 -26.18 -13.77 2.23
N VAL A 506 -25.24 -14.60 2.70
CA VAL A 506 -24.59 -15.64 1.88
C VAL A 506 -25.59 -16.73 1.48
N ASP A 507 -26.46 -17.17 2.40
CA ASP A 507 -27.48 -18.16 2.07
C ASP A 507 -28.52 -17.60 1.09
N TYR A 508 -28.88 -16.32 1.23
CA TYR A 508 -29.78 -15.63 0.32
C TYR A 508 -29.15 -15.39 -1.06
N SER A 509 -27.83 -15.17 -1.14
CA SER A 509 -27.14 -14.98 -2.43
C SER A 509 -27.20 -16.22 -3.33
N ARG A 510 -27.25 -17.43 -2.74
CA ARG A 510 -27.41 -18.69 -3.49
C ARG A 510 -28.69 -18.75 -4.31
N THR A 511 -29.73 -17.98 -3.94
CA THR A 511 -30.97 -17.89 -4.75
C THR A 511 -30.76 -17.18 -6.09
N TYR A 512 -29.70 -16.36 -6.21
CA TYR A 512 -29.38 -15.58 -7.41
C TYR A 512 -28.28 -16.21 -8.28
N GLU A 513 -27.56 -17.22 -7.80
CA GLU A 513 -26.39 -17.83 -8.46
C GLU A 513 -26.66 -18.25 -9.92
N ASN A 514 -27.88 -18.70 -10.24
CA ASN A 514 -28.22 -19.25 -11.56
C ASN A 514 -29.00 -18.28 -12.48
N VAL A 515 -29.46 -17.12 -11.97
CA VAL A 515 -30.44 -16.26 -12.69
C VAL A 515 -30.02 -14.80 -12.77
N LYS A 516 -29.36 -14.25 -11.73
CA LYS A 516 -28.97 -12.82 -11.64
C LYS A 516 -27.58 -12.67 -11.04
N THR A 517 -26.55 -12.80 -11.88
CA THR A 517 -25.13 -12.73 -11.48
C THR A 517 -24.78 -11.41 -10.79
N GLU A 518 -25.27 -10.28 -11.31
CA GLU A 518 -25.04 -8.94 -10.72
C GLU A 518 -25.65 -8.80 -9.32
N SER A 519 -26.86 -9.33 -9.09
CA SER A 519 -27.50 -9.27 -7.76
C SER A 519 -26.79 -10.15 -6.74
N CYS A 520 -26.19 -11.26 -7.17
CA CYS A 520 -25.37 -12.12 -6.31
C CYS A 520 -24.08 -11.41 -5.88
N ILE A 521 -23.34 -10.83 -6.85
CA ILE A 521 -22.12 -10.06 -6.58
C ILE A 521 -22.41 -8.87 -5.68
N HIS A 522 -23.50 -8.15 -5.95
CA HIS A 522 -23.91 -7.01 -5.14
C HIS A 522 -24.19 -7.43 -3.69
N LEU A 523 -24.98 -8.47 -3.45
CA LEU A 523 -25.30 -8.93 -2.10
C LEU A 523 -24.07 -9.45 -1.34
N LEU A 524 -23.18 -10.18 -2.01
CA LEU A 524 -21.93 -10.64 -1.39
C LEU A 524 -20.97 -9.48 -1.12
N SER A 525 -20.97 -8.44 -1.95
CA SER A 525 -20.22 -7.22 -1.73
C SER A 525 -20.75 -6.47 -0.49
N GLU A 526 -22.06 -6.40 -0.32
CA GLU A 526 -22.71 -5.85 0.88
C GLU A 526 -22.33 -6.66 2.14
N ALA A 527 -22.38 -7.98 2.04
CA ALA A 527 -21.99 -8.88 3.14
C ALA A 527 -20.50 -8.70 3.53
N HIS A 528 -19.63 -8.52 2.53
CA HIS A 528 -18.21 -8.23 2.75
C HIS A 528 -17.98 -6.88 3.44
N LEU A 529 -18.66 -5.82 3.00
CA LEU A 529 -18.57 -4.50 3.63
C LEU A 529 -19.09 -4.47 5.07
N LEU A 530 -20.14 -5.25 5.35
CA LEU A 530 -20.69 -5.44 6.69
C LEU A 530 -19.66 -6.09 7.64
N VAL A 531 -19.04 -7.20 7.23
CA VAL A 531 -18.00 -7.87 8.04
C VAL A 531 -16.78 -6.97 8.22
N ARG A 532 -16.36 -6.26 7.16
CA ARG A 532 -15.24 -5.32 7.24
C ARG A 532 -15.52 -4.18 8.23
N ALA A 533 -16.72 -3.60 8.20
CA ALA A 533 -17.14 -2.57 9.15
C ALA A 533 -17.05 -3.06 10.61
N ALA A 534 -17.42 -4.32 10.87
CA ALA A 534 -17.29 -4.91 12.20
C ALA A 534 -15.84 -5.13 12.64
N ILE A 535 -14.94 -5.51 11.72
CA ILE A 535 -13.50 -5.66 12.01
C ILE A 535 -12.85 -4.33 12.41
N MET A 536 -13.34 -3.22 11.84
CA MET A 536 -12.87 -1.86 12.12
C MET A 536 -13.42 -1.25 13.42
N ASP A 537 -14.36 -1.89 14.12
CA ASP A 537 -14.94 -1.34 15.35
C ASP A 537 -13.97 -1.52 16.54
N PRO A 538 -13.52 -0.43 17.20
CA PRO A 538 -12.54 -0.47 18.28
C PRO A 538 -13.06 -1.06 19.61
N HIS A 539 -14.36 -1.37 19.71
CA HIS A 539 -14.96 -1.93 20.94
C HIS A 539 -14.93 -3.46 21.01
N PHE A 540 -14.47 -4.16 19.95
CA PHE A 540 -14.28 -5.63 19.99
C PHE A 540 -13.00 -6.01 20.75
N LEU A 541 -13.16 -6.30 22.04
CA LEU A 541 -12.08 -6.73 22.95
C LEU A 541 -11.99 -8.27 23.10
N GLU A 542 -12.98 -9.04 22.62
CA GLU A 542 -12.96 -10.50 22.74
C GLU A 542 -12.21 -11.17 21.58
N SER A 543 -11.09 -11.84 21.88
CA SER A 543 -10.26 -12.57 20.89
C SER A 543 -11.07 -13.58 20.07
N ALA A 544 -12.06 -14.25 20.68
CA ALA A 544 -12.83 -15.30 20.03
C ALA A 544 -13.80 -14.79 18.96
N GLU A 545 -14.50 -13.66 19.20
CA GLU A 545 -15.38 -13.04 18.20
C GLU A 545 -14.56 -12.43 17.06
N LYS A 546 -13.41 -11.83 17.38
CA LYS A 546 -12.47 -11.31 16.38
C LYS A 546 -12.00 -12.39 15.42
N GLU A 547 -11.63 -13.58 15.93
CA GLU A 547 -11.27 -14.72 15.08
C GLU A 547 -12.42 -15.22 14.20
N GLN A 548 -13.66 -15.19 14.71
CA GLN A 548 -14.83 -15.54 13.91
C GLN A 548 -15.10 -14.53 12.80
N LEU A 549 -14.95 -13.22 13.07
CA LEU A 549 -15.06 -12.16 12.08
C LEU A 549 -13.97 -12.25 11.01
N LEU A 550 -12.72 -12.52 11.40
CA LEU A 550 -11.61 -12.73 10.46
C LEU A 550 -11.84 -13.96 9.58
N ARG A 551 -12.41 -15.04 10.12
CA ARG A 551 -12.82 -16.20 9.32
C ARG A 551 -13.95 -15.84 8.36
N ALA A 552 -15.00 -15.17 8.81
CA ALA A 552 -16.08 -14.69 7.95
C ALA A 552 -15.58 -13.75 6.85
N PHE A 553 -14.57 -12.92 7.15
CA PHE A 553 -13.92 -12.05 6.18
C PHE A 553 -13.20 -12.84 5.08
N ARG A 554 -12.37 -13.83 5.47
CA ARG A 554 -11.70 -14.72 4.50
C ARG A 554 -12.70 -15.49 3.64
N GLU A 555 -13.76 -16.00 4.26
CA GLU A 555 -14.87 -16.67 3.55
C GLU A 555 -15.57 -15.73 2.57
N SER A 556 -15.85 -14.48 2.97
CA SER A 556 -16.47 -13.48 2.09
C SER A 556 -15.59 -13.16 0.88
N CYS A 557 -14.27 -13.09 1.07
CA CYS A 557 -13.30 -12.91 -0.01
C CYS A 557 -13.30 -14.13 -0.94
N ALA A 558 -13.37 -15.35 -0.40
CA ALA A 558 -13.47 -16.56 -1.22
C ALA A 558 -14.75 -16.57 -2.06
N PHE A 559 -15.91 -16.21 -1.49
CA PHE A 559 -17.17 -16.14 -2.24
C PHE A 559 -17.15 -15.07 -3.34
N LEU A 560 -16.58 -13.89 -3.07
CA LEU A 560 -16.41 -12.86 -4.11
C LEU A 560 -15.44 -13.35 -5.20
N GLY A 561 -14.33 -13.99 -4.83
CA GLY A 561 -13.41 -14.64 -5.78
C GLY A 561 -14.12 -15.69 -6.65
N ASP A 562 -15.00 -16.50 -6.05
CA ASP A 562 -15.80 -17.50 -6.76
C ASP A 562 -16.78 -16.83 -7.74
N CYS A 563 -17.40 -15.70 -7.39
CA CYS A 563 -18.27 -14.98 -8.31
C CYS A 563 -17.51 -14.36 -9.49
N TYR A 564 -16.41 -13.65 -9.23
CA TYR A 564 -15.62 -13.04 -10.32
C TYR A 564 -14.91 -14.06 -11.20
N SER A 565 -14.67 -15.28 -10.70
CA SER A 565 -14.08 -16.37 -11.49
C SER A 565 -15.12 -17.16 -12.31
N ARG A 566 -16.36 -17.29 -11.83
CA ARG A 566 -17.45 -18.05 -12.49
C ARG A 566 -18.31 -17.23 -13.44
N PHE A 567 -18.41 -15.91 -13.26
CA PHE A 567 -19.30 -15.07 -14.04
C PHE A 567 -18.50 -14.21 -15.04
N ASP A 568 -18.98 -14.14 -16.28
CA ASP A 568 -18.44 -13.22 -17.30
C ASP A 568 -18.80 -11.78 -16.93
N THR A 569 -17.94 -11.16 -16.13
CA THR A 569 -18.07 -9.78 -15.65
C THR A 569 -16.95 -8.93 -16.26
N LYS A 570 -17.20 -7.64 -16.43
CA LYS A 570 -16.14 -6.70 -16.87
C LYS A 570 -14.96 -6.67 -15.90
N ASP A 571 -15.25 -6.90 -14.62
CA ASP A 571 -14.30 -6.82 -13.52
C ASP A 571 -13.77 -8.21 -13.08
N TYR A 572 -13.68 -9.17 -14.01
CA TYR A 572 -13.17 -10.52 -13.77
C TYR A 572 -11.78 -10.55 -13.13
N HIS A 573 -10.97 -9.51 -13.34
CA HIS A 573 -9.63 -9.35 -12.79
C HIS A 573 -9.63 -9.26 -11.25
N LEU A 574 -10.76 -8.86 -10.64
CA LEU A 574 -10.92 -8.81 -9.19
C LEU A 574 -10.91 -10.19 -8.52
N ALA A 575 -11.05 -11.29 -9.27
CA ALA A 575 -10.92 -12.64 -8.73
C ALA A 575 -9.57 -12.86 -8.03
N LEU A 576 -8.48 -12.33 -8.59
CA LEU A 576 -7.12 -12.50 -8.06
C LEU A 576 -6.94 -11.89 -6.65
N PRO A 577 -7.17 -10.58 -6.44
CA PRO A 577 -7.00 -9.99 -5.11
C PRO A 577 -7.95 -10.57 -4.07
N TYR A 578 -9.19 -10.92 -4.44
CA TYR A 578 -10.11 -11.57 -3.50
C TYR A 578 -9.64 -12.97 -3.08
N TYR A 579 -9.11 -13.79 -3.99
CA TYR A 579 -8.52 -15.08 -3.61
C TYR A 579 -7.28 -14.91 -2.72
N ARG A 580 -6.41 -13.92 -3.00
CA ARG A 580 -5.27 -13.62 -2.13
C ARG A 580 -5.70 -13.25 -0.71
N MET A 581 -6.70 -12.39 -0.58
CA MET A 581 -7.23 -11.98 0.72
C MET A 581 -7.93 -13.12 1.47
N SER A 582 -8.49 -14.10 0.76
CA SER A 582 -9.07 -15.29 1.38
C SER A 582 -8.03 -16.20 2.04
N GLY A 583 -6.77 -16.16 1.56
CA GLY A 583 -5.70 -17.03 2.02
C GLY A 583 -5.85 -18.50 1.60
N LEU A 584 -6.72 -18.80 0.63
CA LEU A 584 -6.90 -20.14 0.08
C LEU A 584 -5.72 -20.55 -0.81
N SER A 585 -5.40 -21.84 -0.80
CA SER A 585 -4.45 -22.42 -1.74
C SER A 585 -5.06 -22.61 -3.13
N MET A 586 -4.23 -22.73 -4.16
CA MET A 586 -4.72 -22.99 -5.52
C MET A 586 -5.51 -24.31 -5.61
N THR A 587 -5.05 -25.32 -4.86
CA THR A 587 -5.76 -26.60 -4.73
C THR A 587 -7.16 -26.47 -4.10
N GLU A 588 -7.33 -25.60 -3.11
CA GLU A 588 -8.63 -25.32 -2.49
C GLU A 588 -9.56 -24.57 -3.45
N VAL A 589 -9.05 -23.56 -4.17
CA VAL A 589 -9.82 -22.82 -5.18
C VAL A 589 -10.32 -23.75 -6.28
N LEU A 590 -9.46 -24.63 -6.81
CA LEU A 590 -9.85 -25.60 -7.84
C LEU A 590 -10.95 -26.55 -7.36
N LYS A 591 -10.91 -27.01 -6.11
CA LYS A 591 -11.97 -27.87 -5.52
C LYS A 591 -13.31 -27.14 -5.39
N ARG A 592 -13.28 -25.83 -5.14
CA ARG A 592 -14.49 -25.00 -5.00
C ARG A 592 -15.15 -24.71 -6.35
N LEU A 593 -14.37 -24.60 -7.41
CA LEU A 593 -14.86 -24.19 -8.73
C LEU A 593 -15.15 -25.37 -9.66
N VAL A 594 -14.34 -26.42 -9.59
CA VAL A 594 -14.40 -27.54 -10.53
C VAL A 594 -15.00 -28.76 -9.83
N SER A 595 -16.32 -28.92 -9.95
CA SER A 595 -17.03 -30.13 -9.51
C SER A 595 -16.50 -31.36 -10.26
N GLU A 596 -16.41 -32.51 -9.57
CA GLU A 596 -16.04 -33.78 -10.17
C GLU A 596 -17.19 -34.30 -11.05
N GLY A 597 -17.24 -33.92 -12.33
CA GLY A 597 -18.20 -34.53 -13.26
C GLY A 597 -18.47 -33.83 -14.59
N ASP A 598 -18.15 -32.55 -14.78
CA ASP A 598 -18.54 -31.85 -16.01
C ASP A 598 -17.42 -31.78 -17.04
N GLU A 599 -17.52 -32.60 -18.08
CA GLU A 599 -16.58 -32.62 -19.22
C GLU A 599 -16.78 -31.42 -20.19
N ILE A 600 -17.77 -30.56 -19.97
CA ILE A 600 -18.13 -29.44 -20.86
C ILE A 600 -18.40 -28.15 -20.07
N GLN A 601 -17.44 -27.71 -19.24
CA GLN A 601 -17.46 -26.36 -18.68
C GLN A 601 -16.66 -25.40 -19.58
N THR A 602 -17.31 -24.35 -20.07
CA THR A 602 -16.62 -23.15 -20.56
C THR A 602 -15.99 -22.45 -19.35
N TYR A 603 -14.67 -22.43 -19.28
CA TYR A 603 -13.97 -21.73 -18.20
C TYR A 603 -13.98 -20.23 -18.48
N GLU A 604 -14.48 -19.44 -17.53
CA GLU A 604 -14.58 -18.00 -17.67
C GLU A 604 -13.23 -17.29 -17.46
N ARG A 605 -13.15 -16.06 -17.99
CA ARG A 605 -11.91 -15.25 -18.00
C ARG A 605 -11.32 -15.00 -16.62
N GLY A 606 -12.15 -14.87 -15.58
CA GLY A 606 -11.70 -14.62 -14.22
C GLY A 606 -10.89 -15.78 -13.63
N LEU A 607 -11.32 -17.03 -13.84
CA LEU A 607 -10.58 -18.21 -13.40
C LEU A 607 -9.24 -18.33 -14.13
N ILE A 608 -9.25 -18.12 -15.45
CA ILE A 608 -8.03 -18.16 -16.27
C ILE A 608 -7.06 -17.07 -15.82
N PHE A 609 -7.57 -15.86 -15.57
CA PHE A 609 -6.77 -14.74 -15.08
C PHE A 609 -6.12 -15.06 -13.73
N TYR A 610 -6.89 -15.62 -12.77
CA TYR A 610 -6.37 -16.05 -11.47
C TYR A 610 -5.27 -17.12 -11.63
N LEU A 611 -5.54 -18.20 -12.38
CA LEU A 611 -4.59 -19.29 -12.55
C LEU A 611 -3.32 -18.83 -13.27
N THR A 612 -3.44 -17.99 -14.30
CA THR A 612 -2.29 -17.47 -15.05
C THR A 612 -1.36 -16.67 -14.15
N HIS A 613 -1.91 -15.78 -13.32
CA HIS A 613 -1.09 -14.98 -12.40
C HIS A 613 -0.50 -15.83 -11.29
N SER A 614 -1.31 -16.68 -10.65
CA SER A 614 -0.85 -17.52 -9.55
C SER A 614 0.18 -18.58 -9.97
N LEU A 615 0.13 -19.10 -11.20
CA LEU A 615 1.11 -20.07 -11.73
C LEU A 615 2.40 -19.39 -12.22
N ASN A 616 2.34 -18.13 -12.64
CA ASN A 616 3.53 -17.37 -13.01
C ASN A 616 4.28 -16.83 -11.79
N GLU A 617 3.63 -16.75 -10.63
CA GLU A 617 4.27 -16.43 -9.37
C GLU A 617 5.10 -17.60 -8.85
N ASP A 618 6.26 -17.30 -8.26
CA ASP A 618 7.15 -18.28 -7.61
C ASP A 618 6.57 -18.73 -6.25
N LEU A 619 5.35 -19.25 -6.26
CA LEU A 619 4.69 -19.79 -5.08
C LEU A 619 5.33 -21.13 -4.70
N ASN A 620 5.52 -21.37 -3.40
CA ASN A 620 6.03 -22.63 -2.87
C ASN A 620 4.97 -23.77 -2.85
N GLU A 621 3.77 -23.54 -3.40
CA GLU A 621 2.71 -24.55 -3.47
C GLU A 621 2.96 -25.51 -4.64
N GLU A 622 3.08 -26.81 -4.35
CA GLU A 622 3.13 -27.86 -5.37
C GLU A 622 1.74 -28.51 -5.53
N LEU A 623 1.18 -28.49 -6.74
CA LEU A 623 -0.13 -29.09 -7.00
C LEU A 623 -0.05 -30.63 -6.93
N SER A 624 -1.15 -31.26 -6.51
CA SER A 624 -1.30 -32.71 -6.62
C SER A 624 -1.40 -33.14 -8.08
N LYS A 625 -1.12 -34.42 -8.37
CA LYS A 625 -1.17 -34.94 -9.75
C LYS A 625 -2.54 -34.76 -10.42
N GLU A 626 -3.62 -34.89 -9.64
CA GLU A 626 -4.99 -34.69 -10.09
C GLU A 626 -5.29 -33.22 -10.38
N SER A 627 -4.91 -32.33 -9.46
CA SER A 627 -5.14 -30.89 -9.61
C SER A 627 -4.33 -30.31 -10.78
N GLY A 628 -3.08 -30.73 -10.94
CA GLY A 628 -2.24 -30.33 -12.08
C GLY A 628 -2.81 -30.82 -13.43
N ASN A 629 -3.37 -32.02 -13.49
CA ASN A 629 -4.06 -32.49 -14.70
C ASN A 629 -5.33 -31.69 -15.01
N LYS A 630 -6.10 -31.28 -13.98
CA LYS A 630 -7.26 -30.41 -14.17
C LYS A 630 -6.84 -29.05 -14.72
N VAL A 631 -5.78 -28.44 -14.18
CA VAL A 631 -5.22 -27.18 -14.70
C VAL A 631 -4.77 -27.32 -16.16
N LEU A 632 -4.10 -28.42 -16.51
CA LEU A 632 -3.76 -28.74 -17.90
C LEU A 632 -4.99 -28.76 -18.82
N GLN A 633 -6.05 -29.43 -18.40
CA GLN A 633 -7.30 -29.52 -19.16
C GLN A 633 -7.96 -28.15 -19.32
N ILE A 634 -7.97 -27.33 -18.27
CA ILE A 634 -8.50 -25.96 -18.29
C ILE A 634 -7.80 -25.13 -19.35
N PHE A 635 -6.46 -25.05 -19.30
CA PHE A 635 -5.70 -24.22 -20.25
C PHE A 635 -5.76 -24.77 -21.67
N TYR A 636 -5.76 -26.08 -21.87
CA TYR A 636 -5.94 -26.64 -23.21
C TYR A 636 -7.27 -26.21 -23.86
N LEU A 637 -8.35 -26.14 -23.07
CA LEU A 637 -9.68 -25.75 -23.57
C LEU A 637 -9.84 -24.24 -23.70
N ALA A 638 -9.26 -23.47 -22.78
CA ALA A 638 -9.53 -22.04 -22.65
C ALA A 638 -8.47 -21.14 -23.31
N ASP A 639 -7.19 -21.43 -23.12
CA ASP A 639 -6.08 -20.68 -23.71
C ASP A 639 -4.87 -21.61 -23.98
N PRO A 640 -4.87 -22.34 -25.12
CA PRO A 640 -3.82 -23.30 -25.44
C PRO A 640 -2.45 -22.64 -25.67
N VAL A 641 -2.38 -21.32 -25.91
CA VAL A 641 -1.13 -20.59 -26.18
C VAL A 641 -0.29 -20.47 -24.92
N GLN A 642 -0.91 -20.32 -23.75
CA GLN A 642 -0.22 -20.20 -22.46
C GLN A 642 0.26 -21.55 -21.91
N LEU A 643 -0.21 -22.67 -22.48
CA LEU A 643 0.06 -24.02 -21.96
C LEU A 643 1.56 -24.34 -21.78
N PRO A 644 2.45 -24.03 -22.74
CA PRO A 644 3.89 -24.28 -22.58
C PRO A 644 4.51 -23.48 -21.44
N HIS A 645 4.07 -22.24 -21.23
CA HIS A 645 4.57 -21.36 -20.17
C HIS A 645 4.14 -21.88 -18.78
N ILE A 646 2.87 -22.23 -18.64
CA ILE A 646 2.29 -22.71 -17.38
C ILE A 646 2.88 -24.04 -16.94
N LEU A 647 3.14 -24.94 -17.89
CA LEU A 647 3.74 -26.23 -17.60
C LEU A 647 5.16 -26.14 -17.01
N CYS A 648 5.83 -25.01 -17.21
CA CYS A 648 7.17 -24.75 -16.67
C CYS A 648 7.12 -24.17 -15.24
N SER A 649 5.94 -23.80 -14.74
CA SER A 649 5.75 -23.31 -13.38
C SER A 649 6.18 -24.35 -12.32
N PRO A 650 6.80 -23.93 -11.20
CA PRO A 650 7.12 -24.83 -10.10
C PRO A 650 5.88 -25.54 -9.53
N CYS A 651 4.71 -24.89 -9.56
CA CYS A 651 3.45 -25.45 -9.10
C CYS A 651 3.02 -26.71 -9.87
N MET A 652 3.45 -26.82 -11.14
CA MET A 652 3.08 -27.91 -12.06
C MET A 652 4.07 -29.09 -12.04
N ARG A 653 4.97 -29.15 -11.05
CA ARG A 653 6.03 -30.18 -10.96
C ARG A 653 5.52 -31.62 -11.04
N ASN A 654 4.38 -31.91 -10.39
CA ASN A 654 3.83 -33.25 -10.19
C ASN A 654 2.82 -33.70 -11.28
N VAL A 655 2.67 -32.93 -12.35
CA VAL A 655 1.75 -33.22 -13.46
C VAL A 655 2.13 -34.53 -14.18
N TYR A 656 1.14 -35.26 -14.72
CA TYR A 656 1.40 -36.48 -15.48
C TYR A 656 2.08 -36.16 -16.83
N PRO A 657 3.34 -36.59 -17.04
CA PRO A 657 4.10 -36.20 -18.23
C PRO A 657 3.46 -36.65 -19.55
N LEU A 658 2.89 -37.87 -19.57
CA LEU A 658 2.22 -38.42 -20.74
C LEU A 658 1.01 -37.58 -21.19
N THR A 659 0.26 -37.04 -20.23
CA THR A 659 -0.90 -36.18 -20.50
C THR A 659 -0.45 -34.81 -20.99
N ALA A 660 0.59 -34.24 -20.38
CA ALA A 660 1.18 -32.97 -20.82
C ALA A 660 1.65 -33.05 -22.28
N VAL A 661 2.43 -34.07 -22.65
CA VAL A 661 2.92 -34.25 -24.02
C VAL A 661 1.78 -34.44 -25.01
N LYS A 662 0.74 -35.22 -24.67
CA LYS A 662 -0.44 -35.40 -25.54
C LYS A 662 -1.13 -34.07 -25.85
N TYR A 663 -1.26 -33.18 -24.87
CA TYR A 663 -1.85 -31.85 -25.11
C TYR A 663 -0.89 -30.95 -25.90
N LEU A 664 0.41 -30.94 -25.57
CA LEU A 664 1.41 -30.17 -26.31
C LEU A 664 1.46 -30.56 -27.81
N GLN A 665 1.37 -31.85 -28.15
CA GLN A 665 1.29 -32.33 -29.54
C GLN A 665 0.02 -31.86 -30.26
N LYS A 666 -1.10 -31.66 -29.54
CA LYS A 666 -2.32 -31.08 -30.13
C LYS A 666 -2.17 -29.58 -30.36
N VAL A 667 -1.57 -28.86 -29.40
CA VAL A 667 -1.31 -27.42 -29.51
C VAL A 667 -0.33 -27.12 -30.64
N GLU A 668 0.70 -27.94 -30.82
CA GLU A 668 1.68 -27.79 -31.90
C GLU A 668 1.04 -27.76 -33.30
N LYS A 669 0.01 -28.59 -33.52
CA LYS A 669 -0.75 -28.61 -34.79
C LYS A 669 -1.49 -27.30 -35.04
N MET A 670 -1.83 -26.56 -33.98
CA MET A 670 -2.49 -25.27 -34.06
C MET A 670 -1.46 -24.14 -34.19
N MET A 671 -0.43 -24.15 -33.34
CA MET A 671 0.57 -23.11 -33.23
C MET A 671 1.95 -23.67 -32.82
N PRO A 672 2.86 -23.90 -33.78
CA PRO A 672 4.22 -24.29 -33.46
C PRO A 672 5.00 -23.10 -32.88
N SER A 673 5.73 -23.32 -31.79
CA SER A 673 6.63 -22.33 -31.18
C SER A 673 7.87 -23.02 -30.60
N VAL A 674 8.99 -22.28 -30.52
CA VAL A 674 10.25 -22.80 -29.95
C VAL A 674 10.07 -23.16 -28.48
N VAL A 675 9.33 -22.35 -27.71
CA VAL A 675 9.00 -22.64 -26.30
C VAL A 675 8.24 -23.94 -26.20
N LEU A 676 7.25 -24.18 -27.07
CA LEU A 676 6.50 -25.44 -27.09
C LEU A 676 7.40 -26.65 -27.38
N THR A 677 8.34 -26.53 -28.33
CA THR A 677 9.33 -27.58 -28.62
C THR A 677 10.24 -27.86 -27.42
N LEU A 678 10.76 -26.82 -26.77
CA LEU A 678 11.57 -26.96 -25.56
C LEU A 678 10.77 -27.58 -24.39
N THR A 679 9.50 -27.20 -24.21
CA THR A 679 8.63 -27.81 -23.20
C THR A 679 8.36 -29.28 -23.52
N LYS A 680 8.18 -29.66 -24.79
CA LYS A 680 8.07 -31.08 -25.19
C LYS A 680 9.35 -31.85 -24.86
N ALA A 681 10.53 -31.30 -25.19
CA ALA A 681 11.81 -31.90 -24.84
C ALA A 681 11.97 -32.08 -23.31
N PHE A 682 11.58 -31.08 -22.53
CA PHE A 682 11.60 -31.14 -21.06
C PHE A 682 10.71 -32.28 -20.51
N PHE A 683 9.49 -32.45 -21.05
CA PHE A 683 8.61 -33.53 -20.61
C PHE A 683 9.00 -34.90 -21.17
N ALA A 684 9.61 -34.98 -22.35
CA ALA A 684 10.21 -36.20 -22.88
C ALA A 684 11.34 -36.70 -21.96
N LEU A 685 12.20 -35.79 -21.50
CA LEU A 685 13.23 -36.08 -20.50
C LEU A 685 12.62 -36.64 -19.20
N LYS A 686 11.55 -36.01 -18.68
CA LYS A 686 10.84 -36.50 -17.49
C LYS A 686 10.21 -37.89 -17.67
N MET A 687 9.84 -38.27 -18.90
CA MET A 687 9.35 -39.62 -19.21
C MET A 687 10.48 -40.65 -19.40
N GLY A 688 11.72 -40.21 -19.51
CA GLY A 688 12.85 -41.06 -19.91
C GLY A 688 12.86 -41.42 -21.41
N ASP A 689 12.09 -40.72 -22.23
CA ASP A 689 12.06 -40.92 -23.68
C ASP A 689 13.13 -40.07 -24.38
N LEU A 690 14.35 -40.62 -24.43
CA LEU A 690 15.51 -39.94 -25.01
C LEU A 690 15.38 -39.74 -26.53
N ILE A 691 14.67 -40.64 -27.23
CA ILE A 691 14.48 -40.54 -28.69
C ILE A 691 13.62 -39.33 -29.02
N MET A 692 12.51 -39.16 -28.27
CA MET A 692 11.67 -37.98 -28.44
C MET A 692 12.43 -36.70 -28.05
N TYR A 693 13.22 -36.72 -26.98
CA TYR A 693 14.04 -35.58 -26.59
C TYR A 693 15.03 -35.16 -27.70
N GLU A 694 15.79 -36.10 -28.25
CA GLU A 694 16.75 -35.84 -29.34
C GLU A 694 16.05 -35.25 -30.56
N HIS A 695 14.91 -35.81 -30.96
CA HIS A 695 14.13 -35.30 -32.10
C HIS A 695 13.66 -33.84 -31.91
N GLU A 696 13.17 -33.51 -30.72
CA GLU A 696 12.71 -32.14 -30.41
C GLU A 696 13.89 -31.15 -30.34
N MET A 697 15.04 -31.57 -29.78
CA MET A 697 16.23 -30.73 -29.69
C MET A 697 16.91 -30.51 -31.05
N GLU A 698 16.83 -31.46 -31.97
CA GLU A 698 17.33 -31.33 -33.34
C GLU A 698 16.41 -30.51 -34.27
N SER A 699 15.17 -30.24 -33.84
CA SER A 699 14.17 -29.53 -34.66
C SER A 699 14.55 -28.08 -34.95
N TYR A 700 15.37 -27.44 -34.11
CA TYR A 700 15.85 -26.07 -34.29
C TYR A 700 17.36 -25.96 -34.07
N LYS A 701 17.96 -24.92 -34.67
CA LYS A 701 19.37 -24.57 -34.41
C LYS A 701 19.53 -24.06 -32.97
N GLU A 702 20.71 -24.28 -32.39
CA GLU A 702 21.06 -23.85 -31.02
C GLU A 702 20.77 -22.36 -30.74
N THR A 703 21.01 -21.47 -31.72
CA THR A 703 20.72 -20.03 -31.57
C THR A 703 19.23 -19.73 -31.41
N ILE A 704 18.37 -20.51 -32.06
CA ILE A 704 16.92 -20.38 -31.95
C ILE A 704 16.45 -20.98 -30.61
N LEU A 705 17.01 -22.12 -30.20
CA LEU A 705 16.73 -22.73 -28.91
C LEU A 705 17.12 -21.79 -27.76
N ALA A 706 18.27 -21.11 -27.84
CA ALA A 706 18.68 -20.07 -26.89
C ALA A 706 17.62 -18.97 -26.74
N CYS A 707 17.05 -18.49 -27.87
CA CYS A 707 15.94 -17.54 -27.85
C CYS A 707 14.66 -18.11 -27.21
N GLY A 708 14.41 -19.42 -27.36
CA GLY A 708 13.30 -20.09 -26.69
C GLY A 708 13.39 -20.04 -25.16
N PHE A 709 14.60 -20.16 -24.60
CA PHE A 709 14.82 -20.00 -23.17
C PHE A 709 14.59 -18.57 -22.66
N ILE A 710 14.80 -17.54 -23.50
CA ILE A 710 14.41 -16.15 -23.18
C ILE A 710 12.89 -16.06 -22.97
N GLY A 711 12.13 -16.75 -23.84
CA GLY A 711 10.67 -16.81 -23.77
C GLY A 711 10.15 -17.54 -22.53
N GLN A 712 10.85 -18.58 -22.06
CA GLN A 712 10.51 -19.29 -20.83
C GLN A 712 11.76 -19.65 -19.98
N PRO A 713 12.24 -18.72 -19.13
CA PRO A 713 13.42 -18.95 -18.29
C PRO A 713 13.24 -20.08 -17.28
N GLN A 714 11.99 -20.38 -16.90
CA GLN A 714 11.65 -21.41 -15.92
C GLN A 714 12.04 -22.83 -16.36
N LEU A 715 12.30 -23.05 -17.65
CA LEU A 715 12.82 -24.31 -18.16
C LEU A 715 14.23 -24.62 -17.64
N LEU A 716 15.06 -23.59 -17.41
CA LEU A 716 16.43 -23.74 -16.92
C LEU A 716 16.53 -23.50 -15.41
N ARG A 717 15.82 -22.50 -14.90
CA ARG A 717 15.94 -22.05 -13.50
C ARG A 717 14.59 -21.98 -12.80
N GLN A 718 14.53 -22.31 -11.52
CA GLN A 718 13.36 -22.12 -10.65
C GLN A 718 13.77 -21.33 -9.41
N ARG A 719 12.89 -20.48 -8.87
CA ARG A 719 13.16 -19.76 -7.61
C ARG A 719 12.43 -20.46 -6.48
N LYS A 720 13.15 -20.80 -5.41
CA LYS A 720 12.58 -21.36 -4.17
C LYS A 720 13.07 -20.55 -2.98
N GLY A 721 12.17 -19.83 -2.32
CA GLY A 721 12.53 -18.95 -1.19
C GLY A 721 13.54 -17.85 -1.55
N GLY A 722 13.49 -17.32 -2.78
CA GLY A 722 14.42 -16.30 -3.27
C GLY A 722 15.76 -16.84 -3.80
N ILE A 723 16.03 -18.15 -3.67
CA ILE A 723 17.24 -18.80 -4.17
C ILE A 723 16.98 -19.40 -5.55
N VAL A 724 17.88 -19.16 -6.49
CA VAL A 724 17.83 -19.73 -7.85
C VAL A 724 18.34 -21.17 -7.83
N MET A 725 17.50 -22.10 -8.26
CA MET A 725 17.77 -23.53 -8.36
C MET A 725 17.77 -24.00 -9.82
N PRO A 726 18.73 -24.83 -10.25
CA PRO A 726 18.71 -25.42 -11.59
C PRO A 726 17.63 -26.50 -11.70
N THR A 727 17.01 -26.60 -12.89
CA THR A 727 16.05 -27.67 -13.20
C THR A 727 16.75 -28.97 -13.64
N GLU A 728 16.01 -30.08 -13.63
CA GLU A 728 16.45 -31.35 -14.23
C GLU A 728 16.86 -31.20 -15.71
N PHE A 729 16.23 -30.25 -16.42
CA PHE A 729 16.59 -29.91 -17.80
C PHE A 729 17.97 -29.28 -17.89
N ALA A 730 18.27 -28.32 -17.01
CA ALA A 730 19.59 -27.68 -16.95
C ALA A 730 20.68 -28.69 -16.57
N VAL A 731 20.39 -29.62 -15.65
CA VAL A 731 21.32 -30.72 -15.28
C VAL A 731 21.58 -31.63 -16.47
N HIS A 732 20.57 -31.96 -17.27
CA HIS A 732 20.75 -32.78 -18.46
C HIS A 732 21.52 -32.04 -19.57
N LEU A 733 21.21 -30.76 -19.81
CA LEU A 733 21.92 -29.92 -20.78
C LEU A 733 23.39 -29.74 -20.44
N LYS A 734 23.73 -29.66 -19.15
CA LYS A 734 25.11 -29.62 -18.67
C LYS A 734 25.95 -30.78 -19.21
N GLU A 735 25.39 -31.99 -19.21
CA GLU A 735 26.11 -33.20 -19.62
C GLU A 735 26.08 -33.40 -21.15
N MET A 736 24.97 -33.05 -21.82
CA MET A 736 24.79 -33.30 -23.25
C MET A 736 25.24 -32.15 -24.16
N GLN A 737 24.90 -30.91 -23.80
CA GLN A 737 25.08 -29.71 -24.63
C GLN A 737 25.46 -28.48 -23.77
N PRO A 738 26.65 -28.48 -23.12
CA PRO A 738 27.08 -27.40 -22.23
C PRO A 738 27.18 -26.04 -22.94
N GLY A 739 27.50 -26.02 -24.24
CA GLY A 739 27.52 -24.81 -25.06
C GLY A 739 26.17 -24.12 -25.19
N LEU A 740 25.10 -24.89 -25.41
CA LEU A 740 23.73 -24.36 -25.48
C LEU A 740 23.29 -23.80 -24.12
N LEU A 741 23.63 -24.47 -23.02
CA LEU A 741 23.32 -24.00 -21.67
C LEU A 741 23.97 -22.63 -21.39
N VAL A 742 25.26 -22.48 -21.71
CA VAL A 742 25.98 -21.22 -21.54
C VAL A 742 25.37 -20.13 -22.44
N ALA A 743 25.12 -20.42 -23.72
CA ALA A 743 24.51 -19.47 -24.64
C ALA A 743 23.11 -19.01 -24.19
N ALA A 744 22.30 -19.93 -23.66
CA ALA A 744 20.98 -19.60 -23.11
C ALA A 744 21.07 -18.70 -21.88
N THR A 745 22.01 -18.95 -20.95
CA THR A 745 22.18 -18.10 -19.77
C THR A 745 22.71 -16.70 -20.12
N VAL A 746 23.61 -16.59 -21.11
CA VAL A 746 24.03 -15.29 -21.65
C VAL A 746 22.84 -14.54 -22.25
N ALA A 747 22.01 -15.21 -23.04
CA ALA A 747 20.82 -14.62 -23.62
C ALA A 747 19.80 -14.16 -22.57
N LEU A 748 19.65 -14.92 -21.48
CA LEU A 748 18.82 -14.52 -20.33
C LEU A 748 19.36 -13.26 -19.64
N HIS A 749 20.68 -13.15 -19.48
CA HIS A 749 21.31 -11.99 -18.83
C HIS A 749 21.13 -10.72 -19.67
N GLU A 750 21.44 -10.78 -20.97
CA GLU A 750 21.29 -9.64 -21.90
C GLU A 750 19.84 -9.14 -21.98
N ASN A 751 18.84 -9.99 -21.72
CA ASN A 751 17.42 -9.63 -21.70
C ASN A 751 16.87 -9.34 -20.30
N CYS A 752 17.73 -9.09 -19.31
CA CYS A 752 17.35 -8.78 -17.92
C CYS A 752 16.46 -9.84 -17.26
N LYS A 753 16.58 -11.11 -17.69
CA LYS A 753 15.85 -12.24 -17.09
C LYS A 753 16.62 -12.93 -15.99
N ILE A 754 17.93 -12.72 -15.87
CA ILE A 754 18.78 -13.20 -14.77
C ILE A 754 19.86 -12.16 -14.49
N GLU A 755 20.08 -11.84 -13.23
CA GLU A 755 21.19 -10.96 -12.84
C GLU A 755 22.53 -11.72 -12.83
N LEU A 756 23.64 -11.00 -12.91
CA LEU A 756 24.97 -11.61 -12.91
C LEU A 756 25.23 -12.46 -11.64
N GLU A 757 24.85 -11.96 -10.47
CA GLU A 757 25.01 -12.70 -9.21
C GLU A 757 24.06 -13.90 -9.13
N GLU A 758 22.84 -13.77 -9.66
CA GLU A 758 21.91 -14.90 -9.78
C GLU A 758 22.50 -16.00 -10.69
N ALA A 759 23.10 -15.64 -11.83
CA ALA A 759 23.74 -16.58 -12.74
C ALA A 759 24.94 -17.31 -12.10
N ASP A 760 25.75 -16.60 -11.30
CA ASP A 760 26.84 -17.21 -10.54
C ASP A 760 26.32 -18.27 -9.55
N THR A 761 25.28 -17.93 -8.79
CA THR A 761 24.65 -18.90 -7.86
C THR A 761 24.06 -20.09 -8.60
N PHE A 762 23.43 -19.87 -9.76
CA PHE A 762 22.88 -20.91 -10.61
C PHE A 762 23.94 -21.93 -11.05
N PHE A 763 25.08 -21.49 -11.59
CA PHE A 763 26.13 -22.41 -12.03
C PHE A 763 26.85 -23.10 -10.87
N LYS A 764 27.06 -22.41 -9.74
CA LYS A 764 27.62 -23.03 -8.51
C LYS A 764 26.72 -24.18 -8.01
N MET A 765 25.41 -23.95 -7.95
CA MET A 765 24.44 -24.96 -7.57
C MET A 765 24.38 -26.12 -8.56
N LEU A 766 24.42 -25.82 -9.86
CA LEU A 766 24.39 -26.83 -10.93
C LEU A 766 25.59 -27.78 -10.89
N CYS A 767 26.76 -27.27 -10.54
CA CYS A 767 28.00 -28.06 -10.52
C CYS A 767 28.29 -28.73 -9.17
N SER A 768 27.55 -28.39 -8.09
CA SER A 768 27.62 -29.09 -6.79
C SER A 768 29.03 -29.23 -6.20
N ASN A 769 29.90 -28.23 -6.38
CA ASN A 769 31.26 -28.28 -5.85
C ASN A 769 31.35 -27.42 -4.57
N GLY A 770 32.16 -27.86 -3.61
CA GLY A 770 32.24 -27.27 -2.26
C GLY A 770 32.47 -25.76 -2.27
N GLU A 771 32.18 -25.09 -1.14
CA GLU A 771 32.02 -23.63 -0.97
C GLU A 771 33.10 -22.71 -1.59
N ASN A 772 34.25 -23.26 -2.02
CA ASN A 772 35.41 -22.49 -2.47
C ASN A 772 35.92 -22.75 -3.91
N THR A 773 35.31 -23.64 -4.72
CA THR A 773 35.78 -23.88 -6.10
C THR A 773 34.82 -23.33 -7.15
N VAL A 774 35.35 -22.56 -8.11
CA VAL A 774 34.56 -22.00 -9.23
C VAL A 774 34.51 -23.03 -10.37
N PRO A 775 33.31 -23.51 -10.76
CA PRO A 775 33.15 -24.49 -11.83
C PRO A 775 33.63 -23.96 -13.18
N GLN A 776 34.12 -24.85 -14.05
CA GLN A 776 34.56 -24.44 -15.39
C GLN A 776 33.44 -23.83 -16.22
N LEU A 777 32.22 -24.36 -16.15
CA LEU A 777 31.04 -23.82 -16.84
C LEU A 777 30.73 -22.36 -16.47
N LEU A 778 31.03 -21.96 -15.23
CA LEU A 778 30.86 -20.58 -14.80
C LEU A 778 31.93 -19.67 -15.44
N VAL A 779 33.15 -20.16 -15.59
CA VAL A 779 34.20 -19.45 -16.35
C VAL A 779 33.81 -19.34 -17.82
N ASP A 780 33.32 -20.41 -18.44
CA ASP A 780 32.85 -20.38 -19.83
C ASP A 780 31.68 -19.39 -20.02
N PHE A 781 30.79 -19.27 -19.02
CA PHE A 781 29.74 -18.25 -19.00
C PHE A 781 30.30 -16.83 -18.93
N TRP A 782 31.25 -16.55 -18.04
CA TRP A 782 31.89 -15.23 -17.97
C TRP A 782 32.62 -14.88 -19.26
N GLU A 783 33.32 -15.84 -19.87
CA GLU A 783 33.99 -15.68 -21.17
C GLU A 783 32.99 -15.39 -22.29
N ALA A 784 31.88 -16.15 -22.36
CA ALA A 784 30.84 -15.94 -23.36
C ALA A 784 30.08 -14.63 -23.16
N LEU A 785 29.82 -14.23 -21.91
CA LEU A 785 29.18 -12.95 -21.60
C LEU A 785 30.10 -11.78 -21.94
N LEU A 786 31.41 -11.88 -21.68
CA LEU A 786 32.39 -10.85 -22.05
C LEU A 786 32.48 -10.62 -23.56
N VAL A 787 32.20 -11.64 -24.38
CA VAL A 787 32.14 -11.53 -25.85
C VAL A 787 30.95 -10.67 -26.31
N VAL A 788 29.83 -10.72 -25.58
CA VAL A 788 28.55 -10.11 -25.99
C VAL A 788 28.26 -8.80 -25.25
N CYS A 789 28.74 -8.65 -24.01
CA CYS A 789 28.38 -7.56 -23.10
C CYS A 789 28.81 -6.19 -23.65
N SER A 790 27.87 -5.24 -23.62
CA SER A 790 28.10 -3.84 -24.03
C SER A 790 28.26 -2.86 -22.86
N GLN A 791 28.02 -3.31 -21.61
CA GLN A 791 28.04 -2.47 -20.42
C GLN A 791 29.41 -2.46 -19.74
N GLU A 792 30.07 -1.30 -19.71
CA GLU A 792 31.45 -1.16 -19.21
C GLU A 792 31.62 -1.59 -17.74
N GLU A 793 30.63 -1.31 -16.87
CA GLU A 793 30.67 -1.72 -15.46
C GLU A 793 30.69 -3.25 -15.28
N ILE A 794 29.86 -3.97 -16.05
CA ILE A 794 29.79 -5.42 -16.03
C ILE A 794 31.07 -6.00 -16.64
N THR A 795 31.55 -5.43 -17.74
CA THR A 795 32.81 -5.82 -18.38
C THR A 795 33.99 -5.76 -17.40
N GLN A 796 34.15 -4.67 -16.63
CA GLN A 796 35.22 -4.57 -15.64
C GLN A 796 35.08 -5.62 -14.52
N LYS A 797 33.85 -5.88 -14.04
CA LYS A 797 33.59 -6.94 -13.04
C LYS A 797 33.95 -8.33 -13.59
N LEU A 798 33.56 -8.64 -14.82
CA LEU A 798 33.86 -9.91 -15.48
C LEU A 798 35.36 -10.11 -15.67
N LEU A 799 36.06 -9.09 -16.16
CA LEU A 799 37.52 -9.11 -16.32
C LEU A 799 38.22 -9.41 -14.99
N TRP A 800 37.79 -8.76 -13.91
CA TRP A 800 38.37 -8.98 -12.58
C TRP A 800 38.10 -10.40 -12.06
N ARG A 801 36.89 -10.94 -12.27
CA ARG A 801 36.54 -12.33 -11.90
C ARG A 801 37.36 -13.36 -12.68
N LEU A 802 37.51 -13.18 -13.99
CA LEU A 802 38.31 -14.06 -14.86
C LEU A 802 39.80 -14.06 -14.46
N ILE A 803 40.40 -12.88 -14.29
CA ILE A 803 41.81 -12.76 -13.86
C ILE A 803 42.01 -13.45 -12.52
N SER A 804 41.14 -13.17 -11.55
CA SER A 804 41.22 -13.78 -10.22
C SER A 804 41.17 -15.29 -10.29
N GLN A 805 40.31 -15.86 -11.15
CA GLN A 805 40.24 -17.31 -11.30
C GLN A 805 41.45 -17.92 -12.02
N TYR A 806 41.88 -17.36 -13.16
CA TYR A 806 43.05 -17.89 -13.85
C TYR A 806 44.30 -17.82 -12.97
N VAL A 807 44.51 -16.71 -12.26
CA VAL A 807 45.63 -16.56 -11.31
C VAL A 807 45.53 -17.58 -10.18
N TRP A 808 44.34 -17.77 -9.62
CA TRP A 808 44.14 -18.74 -8.55
C TRP A 808 44.48 -20.17 -9.02
N ARG A 809 43.97 -20.60 -10.19
CA ARG A 809 44.26 -21.92 -10.77
C ARG A 809 45.74 -22.13 -11.07
N ILE A 810 46.40 -21.12 -11.65
CA ILE A 810 47.84 -21.15 -11.92
C ILE A 810 48.63 -21.25 -10.60
N SER A 811 48.30 -20.43 -9.59
CA SER A 811 49.01 -20.41 -8.30
C SER A 811 48.87 -21.72 -7.52
N LYS A 812 47.72 -22.41 -7.66
CA LYS A 812 47.43 -23.68 -7.00
C LYS A 812 47.76 -24.91 -7.86
N LYS A 813 48.18 -24.71 -9.12
CA LYS A 813 48.40 -25.77 -10.12
C LYS A 813 47.18 -26.70 -10.24
N GLN A 814 45.99 -26.10 -10.37
CA GLN A 814 44.73 -26.83 -10.50
C GLN A 814 44.22 -26.77 -11.94
N LEU A 815 43.89 -27.92 -12.51
CA LEU A 815 43.31 -28.01 -13.85
C LEU A 815 41.81 -27.70 -13.84
N PRO A 816 41.24 -27.22 -14.96
CA PRO A 816 39.80 -27.14 -15.15
C PRO A 816 39.12 -28.49 -14.91
N GLU A 817 37.97 -28.47 -14.24
CA GLU A 817 37.19 -29.68 -13.94
C GLU A 817 36.66 -30.37 -15.21
N THR A 818 36.29 -29.57 -16.21
CA THR A 818 35.81 -30.03 -17.52
C THR A 818 36.62 -29.33 -18.62
N LYS A 819 36.58 -29.88 -19.84
CA LYS A 819 37.20 -29.23 -21.00
C LYS A 819 36.52 -27.86 -21.25
N PRO A 820 37.26 -26.75 -21.37
CA PRO A 820 36.69 -25.45 -21.71
C PRO A 820 35.96 -25.46 -23.05
N LEU A 821 34.93 -24.62 -23.18
CA LEU A 821 34.10 -24.57 -24.39
C LEU A 821 34.79 -23.89 -25.59
N LYS A 822 35.62 -22.88 -25.32
CA LYS A 822 36.37 -22.13 -26.33
C LYS A 822 37.85 -22.25 -26.05
N THR A 823 38.67 -22.25 -27.11
CA THR A 823 40.12 -22.14 -27.00
C THR A 823 40.56 -20.69 -26.85
N THR A 824 41.81 -20.47 -26.45
CA THR A 824 42.38 -19.10 -26.39
C THR A 824 42.33 -18.40 -27.75
N GLU A 825 42.57 -19.12 -28.84
CA GLU A 825 42.49 -18.57 -30.20
C GLU A 825 41.05 -18.16 -30.56
N ASP A 826 40.06 -18.97 -30.17
CA ASP A 826 38.65 -18.63 -30.38
C ASP A 826 38.26 -17.35 -29.64
N LEU A 827 38.75 -17.17 -28.41
CA LEU A 827 38.47 -15.98 -27.59
C LEU A 827 39.10 -14.72 -28.18
N ILE A 828 40.36 -14.79 -28.62
CA ILE A 828 41.07 -13.69 -29.30
C ILE A 828 40.33 -13.29 -30.57
N ASN A 829 39.86 -14.26 -31.35
CA ASN A 829 39.12 -13.99 -32.59
C ASN A 829 37.70 -13.48 -32.33
N SER A 830 37.10 -13.78 -31.17
CA SER A 830 35.71 -13.44 -30.85
C SER A 830 35.55 -12.12 -30.10
N CYS A 831 36.56 -11.66 -29.35
CA CYS A 831 36.39 -10.55 -28.40
C CYS A 831 37.63 -9.66 -28.32
N ASN A 832 37.42 -8.35 -28.44
CA ASN A 832 38.47 -7.33 -28.36
C ASN A 832 39.13 -7.23 -26.97
N HIS A 833 38.52 -7.83 -25.94
CA HIS A 833 39.08 -7.88 -24.60
C HIS A 833 40.17 -8.96 -24.45
N PHE A 834 40.34 -9.85 -25.43
CA PHE A 834 41.44 -10.81 -25.51
C PHE A 834 42.43 -10.34 -26.59
N GLY A 835 43.61 -9.88 -26.17
CA GLY A 835 44.65 -9.38 -27.06
C GLY A 835 45.50 -10.49 -27.67
N LEU A 836 46.10 -10.21 -28.83
CA LEU A 836 47.10 -11.10 -29.43
C LEU A 836 48.33 -11.22 -28.52
N ILE A 837 48.75 -12.45 -28.25
CA ILE A 837 49.93 -12.71 -27.43
C ILE A 837 51.18 -12.36 -28.23
N PHE A 838 52.03 -11.50 -27.67
CA PHE A 838 53.22 -11.02 -28.37
C PHE A 838 54.29 -12.12 -28.53
N PRO A 839 55.07 -12.12 -29.62
CA PRO A 839 56.12 -13.12 -29.83
C PRO A 839 57.14 -13.20 -28.69
N TRP A 840 57.52 -12.07 -28.09
CA TRP A 840 58.47 -12.05 -26.97
C TRP A 840 57.94 -12.76 -25.72
N VAL A 841 56.60 -12.80 -25.52
CA VAL A 841 55.96 -13.56 -24.43
C VAL A 841 56.14 -15.06 -24.65
N THR A 842 55.94 -15.52 -25.89
CA THR A 842 56.15 -16.93 -26.25
C THR A 842 57.61 -17.37 -26.10
N SER A 843 58.56 -16.44 -26.33
CA SER A 843 59.99 -16.69 -26.13
C SER A 843 60.35 -16.93 -24.66
N ILE A 844 59.78 -16.18 -23.71
CA ILE A 844 60.00 -16.39 -22.27
C ILE A 844 59.53 -17.79 -21.84
N MET A 845 58.37 -18.21 -22.35
CA MET A 845 57.79 -19.52 -22.02
C MET A 845 58.58 -20.70 -22.60
N SER A 846 59.35 -20.49 -23.68
CA SER A 846 60.16 -21.53 -24.33
C SER A 846 61.43 -21.94 -23.58
N VAL A 847 61.88 -21.14 -22.61
CA VAL A 847 63.18 -21.31 -21.93
C VAL A 847 63.17 -22.45 -20.89
N GLU A 848 62.00 -22.86 -20.37
CA GLU A 848 61.94 -23.86 -19.28
C GLU A 848 60.89 -24.99 -19.41
N CYS A 849 60.12 -25.10 -20.50
CA CYS A 849 58.99 -26.03 -20.51
C CYS A 849 59.29 -27.37 -21.20
N SER A 850 59.70 -28.40 -20.44
CA SER A 850 59.80 -29.79 -20.95
C SER A 850 58.91 -30.82 -20.23
N SER A 851 57.95 -30.44 -19.36
CA SER A 851 57.10 -31.46 -18.70
C SER A 851 55.63 -31.18 -18.42
N ASP A 852 55.10 -29.94 -18.46
CA ASP A 852 53.70 -29.68 -18.06
C ASP A 852 52.86 -29.13 -19.24
N LYS A 853 52.27 -30.04 -20.02
CA LYS A 853 51.42 -29.70 -21.18
C LYS A 853 50.03 -29.18 -20.82
N ASP A 854 49.58 -29.35 -19.58
CA ASP A 854 48.15 -29.24 -19.26
C ASP A 854 47.72 -27.84 -18.72
N TYR A 855 48.65 -26.96 -18.34
CA TYR A 855 48.33 -25.61 -17.81
C TYR A 855 48.44 -24.48 -18.84
N HIS A 856 48.83 -24.81 -20.08
CA HIS A 856 49.21 -23.81 -21.07
C HIS A 856 48.04 -22.88 -21.47
N GLU A 857 46.80 -23.34 -21.30
CA GLU A 857 45.61 -22.64 -21.77
C GLU A 857 45.15 -21.52 -20.82
N ASP A 858 45.12 -21.74 -19.50
CA ASP A 858 44.79 -20.67 -18.53
C ASP A 858 45.89 -19.59 -18.52
N ILE A 859 47.15 -19.99 -18.74
CA ILE A 859 48.28 -19.07 -18.89
C ILE A 859 48.11 -18.20 -20.14
N SER A 860 47.77 -18.80 -21.29
CA SER A 860 47.57 -18.05 -22.52
C SER A 860 46.34 -17.15 -22.46
N ARG A 861 45.25 -17.56 -21.79
CA ARG A 861 44.08 -16.71 -21.53
C ARG A 861 44.43 -15.49 -20.69
N LEU A 862 45.17 -15.67 -19.60
CA LEU A 862 45.61 -14.57 -18.74
C LEU A 862 46.55 -13.62 -19.48
N GLN A 863 47.53 -14.16 -20.24
CA GLN A 863 48.43 -13.35 -21.06
C GLN A 863 47.66 -12.53 -22.11
N SER A 864 46.70 -13.15 -22.79
CA SER A 864 45.85 -12.48 -23.79
C SER A 864 45.03 -11.35 -23.17
N LEU A 865 44.41 -11.57 -22.01
CA LEU A 865 43.69 -10.52 -21.28
C LEU A 865 44.61 -9.33 -20.96
N LEU A 866 45.80 -9.59 -20.41
CA LEU A 866 46.79 -8.55 -20.07
C LEU A 866 47.37 -7.83 -21.29
N CYS A 867 47.38 -8.47 -22.47
CA CYS A 867 47.76 -7.84 -23.73
C CYS A 867 46.66 -6.91 -24.29
N SER A 868 45.42 -6.98 -23.78
CA SER A 868 44.33 -6.09 -24.19
C SER A 868 44.43 -4.70 -23.52
N GLN A 869 43.79 -3.70 -24.13
CA GLN A 869 43.70 -2.36 -23.53
C GLN A 869 42.61 -2.22 -22.46
N SER A 870 41.77 -3.24 -22.31
CA SER A 870 40.49 -3.19 -21.58
C SER A 870 40.62 -3.18 -20.06
N ILE A 871 41.77 -3.60 -19.54
CA ILE A 871 42.01 -3.75 -18.10
C ILE A 871 42.86 -2.60 -17.58
N ASN A 872 42.42 -2.02 -16.46
CA ASN A 872 43.28 -1.18 -15.63
C ASN A 872 44.24 -2.07 -14.83
N VAL A 873 45.47 -2.22 -15.32
CA VAL A 873 46.48 -3.07 -14.70
C VAL A 873 46.80 -2.65 -13.26
N ALA A 874 46.68 -1.36 -12.93
CA ALA A 874 46.95 -0.86 -11.58
C ALA A 874 46.00 -1.45 -10.53
N SER A 875 44.74 -1.74 -10.88
CA SER A 875 43.77 -2.36 -9.96
C SER A 875 43.89 -3.89 -9.88
N ALA A 876 44.47 -4.53 -10.90
CA ALA A 876 44.68 -5.99 -10.95
C ALA A 876 45.99 -6.44 -10.28
N LEU A 877 46.94 -5.54 -10.03
CA LEU A 877 48.24 -5.81 -9.39
C LEU A 877 48.16 -6.71 -8.14
N PRO A 878 47.30 -6.44 -7.14
CA PRO A 878 47.28 -7.22 -5.91
C PRO A 878 46.92 -8.69 -6.12
N VAL A 879 46.11 -8.98 -7.15
CA VAL A 879 45.72 -10.34 -7.52
C VAL A 879 46.89 -11.03 -8.23
N LEU A 880 47.56 -10.32 -9.15
CA LEU A 880 48.66 -10.83 -9.95
C LEU A 880 49.95 -11.10 -9.14
N GLU A 881 50.13 -10.39 -8.02
CA GLU A 881 51.23 -10.60 -7.06
C GLU A 881 51.20 -11.98 -6.37
N ALA A 882 50.08 -12.70 -6.43
CA ALA A 882 49.96 -14.06 -5.89
C ALA A 882 50.82 -15.09 -6.65
N LEU A 883 51.33 -14.76 -7.84
CA LEU A 883 52.17 -15.63 -8.64
C LEU A 883 53.66 -15.47 -8.27
N PRO A 884 54.39 -16.58 -8.06
CA PRO A 884 55.79 -16.54 -7.66
C PRO A 884 56.68 -15.86 -8.72
N GLU A 885 57.58 -14.99 -8.25
CA GLU A 885 58.50 -14.24 -9.13
C GLU A 885 59.49 -15.13 -9.89
N ALA A 886 59.75 -16.32 -9.34
CA ALA A 886 60.78 -17.22 -9.82
C ALA A 886 60.37 -17.99 -11.08
N ASP A 887 59.07 -18.14 -11.33
CA ASP A 887 58.54 -18.94 -12.43
C ASP A 887 58.44 -18.11 -13.71
N SER A 888 58.70 -18.72 -14.87
CA SER A 888 58.58 -18.08 -16.21
C SER A 888 57.21 -17.42 -16.47
N VAL A 889 56.15 -17.99 -15.90
CA VAL A 889 54.78 -17.44 -15.93
C VAL A 889 54.70 -16.13 -15.14
N GLY A 890 55.23 -16.11 -13.93
CA GLY A 890 55.27 -14.93 -13.07
C GLY A 890 56.10 -13.81 -13.69
N LEU A 891 57.26 -14.15 -14.26
CA LEU A 891 58.11 -13.21 -15.01
C LEU A 891 57.33 -12.57 -16.16
N THR A 892 56.65 -13.38 -16.98
CA THR A 892 55.87 -12.88 -18.13
C THR A 892 54.79 -11.88 -17.70
N ILE A 893 54.01 -12.22 -16.68
CA ILE A 893 52.90 -11.40 -16.20
C ILE A 893 53.40 -10.07 -15.64
N ARG A 894 54.52 -10.07 -14.90
CA ARG A 894 55.13 -8.85 -14.36
C ARG A 894 55.69 -7.94 -15.43
N VAL A 895 56.36 -8.51 -16.43
CA VAL A 895 56.85 -7.76 -17.58
C VAL A 895 55.67 -7.13 -18.33
N LEU A 896 54.59 -7.87 -18.58
CA LEU A 896 53.36 -7.31 -19.17
C LEU A 896 52.77 -6.18 -18.32
N CYS A 897 52.70 -6.35 -16.99
CA CYS A 897 52.18 -5.33 -16.08
C CYS A 897 53.06 -4.06 -16.07
N ASN A 898 54.37 -4.21 -15.92
CA ASN A 898 55.34 -3.11 -15.92
C ASN A 898 55.29 -2.33 -17.23
N THR A 899 55.16 -3.03 -18.36
CA THR A 899 55.02 -2.42 -19.69
C THR A 899 53.77 -1.56 -19.78
N ARG A 900 52.64 -2.04 -19.24
CA ARG A 900 51.36 -1.31 -19.22
C ARG A 900 51.37 -0.13 -18.24
N LEU A 901 52.15 -0.21 -17.16
CA LEU A 901 52.35 0.87 -16.18
C LEU A 901 53.42 1.90 -16.61
N GLY A 902 54.03 1.72 -17.79
CA GLY A 902 55.07 2.62 -18.29
C GLY A 902 56.46 2.40 -17.67
N LYS A 903 56.64 1.35 -16.88
CA LYS A 903 57.90 0.98 -16.19
C LYS A 903 58.80 0.13 -17.07
N TYR A 904 59.16 0.65 -18.24
CA TYR A 904 59.96 -0.08 -19.24
C TYR A 904 61.36 -0.45 -18.74
N GLU A 905 62.00 0.40 -17.93
CA GLU A 905 63.33 0.11 -17.39
C GLU A 905 63.33 -1.10 -16.44
N GLU A 906 62.33 -1.20 -15.56
CA GLU A 906 62.16 -2.33 -14.65
C GLU A 906 61.89 -3.63 -15.43
N ALA A 907 61.09 -3.56 -16.50
CA ALA A 907 60.83 -4.69 -17.39
C ALA A 907 62.10 -5.18 -18.11
N ILE A 908 62.92 -4.25 -18.63
CA ILE A 908 64.20 -4.57 -19.27
C ILE A 908 65.16 -5.23 -18.27
N ASP A 909 65.25 -4.71 -17.05
CA ASP A 909 66.11 -5.28 -16.01
C ASP A 909 65.69 -6.70 -15.62
N GLN A 910 64.39 -6.93 -15.46
CA GLN A 910 63.84 -8.27 -15.18
C GLN A 910 64.11 -9.25 -16.32
N LEU A 911 63.83 -8.87 -17.57
CA LEU A 911 64.07 -9.72 -18.74
C LEU A 911 65.53 -10.10 -18.89
N LEU A 912 66.44 -9.13 -18.83
CA LEU A 912 67.87 -9.39 -18.98
C LEU A 912 68.47 -10.22 -17.82
N SER A 913 67.86 -10.18 -16.62
CA SER A 913 68.31 -10.98 -15.48
C SER A 913 67.92 -12.46 -15.56
N ARG A 914 66.84 -12.79 -16.28
CA ARG A 914 66.24 -14.14 -16.31
C ARG A 914 66.15 -14.74 -17.71
N CYS A 915 65.70 -13.98 -18.70
CA CYS A 915 65.49 -14.40 -20.09
C CYS A 915 66.06 -13.37 -21.09
N PRO A 916 67.40 -13.26 -21.21
CA PRO A 916 68.05 -12.27 -22.08
C PRO A 916 67.76 -12.42 -23.58
N ASP A 917 67.34 -13.59 -24.05
CA ASP A 917 66.86 -13.81 -25.43
C ASP A 917 65.57 -13.02 -25.73
N ALA A 918 64.66 -12.91 -24.76
CA ALA A 918 63.38 -12.23 -24.94
C ALA A 918 63.50 -10.70 -24.86
N ALA A 919 64.59 -10.17 -24.27
CA ALA A 919 64.79 -8.73 -24.07
C ALA A 919 64.85 -7.94 -25.39
N VAL A 920 65.47 -8.50 -26.43
CA VAL A 920 65.57 -7.83 -27.73
C VAL A 920 64.24 -7.85 -28.47
N LEU A 921 63.53 -8.98 -28.46
CA LEU A 921 62.19 -9.10 -29.05
C LEU A 921 61.18 -8.18 -28.35
N TYR A 922 61.27 -8.07 -27.03
CA TYR A 922 60.50 -7.10 -26.23
C TYR A 922 60.79 -5.67 -26.66
N ALA A 923 62.07 -5.30 -26.76
CA ALA A 923 62.49 -3.97 -27.19
C ALA A 923 62.03 -3.63 -28.61
N GLN A 924 62.11 -4.59 -29.54
CA GLN A 924 61.63 -4.44 -30.92
C GLN A 924 60.13 -4.18 -31.00
N HIS A 925 59.35 -4.75 -30.08
CA HIS A 925 57.90 -4.59 -30.07
C HIS A 925 57.46 -3.32 -29.33
N GLU A 926 57.91 -3.13 -28.08
CA GLU A 926 57.39 -2.12 -27.14
C GLU A 926 58.12 -0.77 -27.19
N LEU A 927 59.41 -0.74 -27.54
CA LEU A 927 60.25 0.46 -27.53
C LEU A 927 60.27 1.15 -28.90
N LYS A 928 59.08 1.51 -29.41
CA LYS A 928 58.90 2.27 -30.67
C LYS A 928 58.50 3.73 -30.39
N GLY A 929 58.70 4.61 -31.37
CA GLY A 929 58.39 6.04 -31.27
C GLY A 929 59.15 6.73 -30.14
N ASP A 930 58.44 7.47 -29.29
CA ASP A 930 59.03 8.25 -28.17
C ASP A 930 59.83 7.40 -27.17
N LYS A 931 59.62 6.09 -27.14
CA LYS A 931 60.32 5.14 -26.24
C LYS A 931 61.60 4.58 -26.83
N GLN A 932 61.94 4.90 -28.09
CA GLN A 932 63.14 4.41 -28.76
C GLN A 932 64.42 4.78 -27.99
N ALA A 933 64.42 5.91 -27.29
CA ALA A 933 65.55 6.34 -26.46
C ALA A 933 66.03 5.27 -25.45
N LEU A 934 65.13 4.40 -24.98
CA LEU A 934 65.47 3.34 -24.02
C LEU A 934 66.36 2.24 -24.61
N TRP A 935 66.41 2.09 -25.94
CA TRP A 935 67.34 1.18 -26.60
C TRP A 935 68.79 1.51 -26.27
N TRP A 936 69.16 2.78 -26.36
CA TRP A 936 70.54 3.24 -26.15
C TRP A 936 70.80 3.81 -24.77
N ASN A 937 69.76 4.30 -24.06
CA ASN A 937 69.93 4.83 -22.71
C ASN A 937 69.89 3.74 -21.63
N LYS A 938 69.22 2.60 -21.87
CA LYS A 938 69.03 1.53 -20.87
C LYS A 938 69.48 0.17 -21.37
N LEU A 939 68.93 -0.34 -22.46
CA LEU A 939 69.16 -1.72 -22.92
C LEU A 939 70.62 -1.96 -23.31
N LEU A 940 71.21 -1.10 -24.14
CA LEU A 940 72.59 -1.21 -24.60
C LEU A 940 73.61 -1.09 -23.44
N PRO A 941 73.56 -0.05 -22.57
CA PRO A 941 74.48 0.05 -21.43
C PRO A 941 74.39 -1.15 -20.48
N GLU A 942 73.18 -1.64 -20.21
CA GLU A 942 72.99 -2.75 -19.26
C GLU A 942 73.45 -4.09 -19.86
N LEU A 943 73.24 -4.32 -21.16
CA LEU A 943 73.83 -5.47 -21.88
C LEU A 943 75.36 -5.42 -21.87
N CYS A 944 75.97 -4.26 -22.14
CA CYS A 944 77.41 -4.07 -22.06
C CYS A 944 77.95 -4.32 -20.64
N LYS A 945 77.24 -3.87 -19.60
CA LYS A 945 77.61 -4.11 -18.20
C LYS A 945 77.51 -5.59 -17.83
N ARG A 946 76.41 -6.26 -18.18
CA ARG A 946 76.18 -7.67 -17.84
C ARG A 946 77.13 -8.62 -18.58
N THR A 947 77.35 -8.40 -19.88
CA THR A 947 78.34 -9.19 -20.66
C THR A 947 79.76 -9.09 -20.12
N ARG A 948 80.15 -7.95 -19.53
CA ARG A 948 81.45 -7.83 -18.83
C ARG A 948 81.53 -8.68 -17.56
N LEU A 949 80.44 -8.74 -16.80
CA LEU A 949 80.39 -9.43 -15.51
C LEU A 949 80.35 -10.95 -15.67
N THR A 950 79.71 -11.47 -16.73
CA THR A 950 79.60 -12.92 -17.00
C THR A 950 80.72 -13.47 -17.90
N GLY A 951 81.52 -12.64 -18.57
CA GLY A 951 82.55 -13.13 -19.50
C GLY A 951 81.98 -13.90 -20.70
N ASN A 952 82.76 -14.80 -21.30
CA ASN A 952 82.32 -15.62 -22.45
C ASN A 952 81.29 -16.72 -22.10
N ASP A 953 80.84 -16.80 -20.84
CA ASP A 953 80.06 -17.93 -20.33
C ASP A 953 78.55 -17.85 -20.63
N CYS A 954 78.09 -16.81 -21.35
CA CYS A 954 76.69 -16.67 -21.78
C CYS A 954 76.60 -16.21 -23.25
N PRO A 955 76.55 -17.14 -24.24
CA PRO A 955 76.50 -16.78 -25.67
C PRO A 955 75.24 -15.99 -26.05
N VAL A 956 74.16 -16.18 -25.29
CA VAL A 956 72.87 -15.47 -25.43
C VAL A 956 73.00 -13.95 -25.23
N LEU A 957 73.69 -13.51 -24.17
CA LEU A 957 73.88 -12.08 -23.94
C LEU A 957 74.72 -11.43 -25.04
N LEU A 958 75.67 -12.18 -25.61
CA LEU A 958 76.48 -11.72 -26.74
C LEU A 958 75.68 -11.66 -28.05
N SER A 959 74.75 -12.59 -28.30
CA SER A 959 73.83 -12.49 -29.45
C SER A 959 72.86 -11.33 -29.29
N SER A 960 72.25 -11.16 -28.11
CA SER A 960 71.36 -10.03 -27.82
C SER A 960 72.07 -8.69 -27.94
N LEU A 961 73.34 -8.59 -27.52
CA LEU A 961 74.16 -7.39 -27.69
C LEU A 961 74.44 -7.09 -29.17
N LYS A 962 74.79 -8.10 -29.99
CA LYS A 962 75.01 -7.92 -31.43
C LYS A 962 73.74 -7.45 -32.15
N GLU A 963 72.59 -8.02 -31.80
CA GLU A 963 71.29 -7.65 -32.39
C GLU A 963 70.86 -6.23 -31.94
N THR A 964 71.11 -5.88 -30.68
CA THR A 964 70.90 -4.52 -30.18
C THR A 964 71.80 -3.51 -30.92
N LEU A 965 73.07 -3.84 -31.13
CA LEU A 965 74.00 -3.00 -31.90
C LEU A 965 73.61 -2.87 -33.37
N SER A 966 73.00 -3.89 -34.00
CA SER A 966 72.49 -3.75 -35.37
C SER A 966 71.29 -2.81 -35.45
N VAL A 967 70.39 -2.83 -34.47
CA VAL A 967 69.25 -1.89 -34.39
C VAL A 967 69.77 -0.46 -34.13
N VAL A 968 70.66 -0.28 -33.15
CA VAL A 968 71.24 1.04 -32.83
C VAL A 968 72.03 1.60 -34.02
N ALA A 969 72.80 0.75 -34.73
CA ALA A 969 73.51 1.13 -35.94
C ALA A 969 72.60 1.43 -37.14
N MET A 970 71.32 1.05 -37.10
CA MET A 970 70.30 1.37 -38.11
C MET A 970 69.51 2.64 -37.79
N GLU A 971 69.33 2.98 -36.51
CA GLU A 971 68.51 4.14 -36.08
C GLU A 971 69.35 5.40 -35.80
N LEU A 972 70.48 5.29 -35.12
CA LEU A 972 71.28 6.46 -34.71
C LEU A 972 72.23 6.97 -35.80
N GLU A 973 72.63 8.24 -35.71
CA GLU A 973 73.74 8.79 -36.48
C GLU A 973 75.09 8.33 -35.92
N LEU A 974 76.10 8.24 -36.79
CA LEU A 974 77.44 7.76 -36.42
C LEU A 974 78.04 8.51 -35.22
N ARG A 975 77.83 9.83 -35.12
CA ARG A 975 78.36 10.65 -34.02
C ARG A 975 77.74 10.25 -32.68
N ASP A 976 76.43 10.10 -32.65
CA ASP A 976 75.69 9.76 -31.43
C ASP A 976 75.93 8.30 -31.05
N PHE A 977 76.03 7.41 -32.04
CA PHE A 977 76.37 6.01 -31.81
C PHE A 977 77.76 5.86 -31.17
N VAL A 978 78.78 6.57 -31.67
CA VAL A 978 80.12 6.56 -31.07
C VAL A 978 80.11 7.08 -29.64
N SER A 979 79.27 8.07 -29.32
CA SER A 979 79.17 8.63 -27.96
C SER A 979 78.57 7.68 -26.93
N LEU A 980 77.83 6.66 -27.39
CA LEU A 980 77.19 5.64 -26.54
C LEU A 980 78.04 4.39 -26.33
N LEU A 981 79.15 4.26 -27.07
CA LEU A 981 80.04 3.11 -26.94
C LEU A 981 80.89 3.24 -25.67
N PRO A 982 81.17 2.12 -25.00
CA PRO A 982 82.01 2.14 -23.82
C PRO A 982 83.48 2.48 -24.13
N GLU A 983 84.10 3.30 -23.28
CA GLU A 983 85.50 3.72 -23.42
C GLU A 983 86.51 2.56 -23.33
N ASP A 984 86.11 1.46 -22.69
CA ASP A 984 86.91 0.26 -22.41
C ASP A 984 86.51 -0.95 -23.29
N GLY A 985 85.76 -0.73 -24.37
CA GLY A 985 85.30 -1.79 -25.29
C GLY A 985 86.35 -2.22 -26.33
N THR A 986 86.38 -3.51 -26.68
CA THR A 986 87.23 -4.02 -27.77
C THR A 986 86.78 -3.47 -29.13
N ALA A 987 87.56 -2.57 -29.73
CA ALA A 987 87.23 -1.91 -31.00
C ALA A 987 86.84 -2.90 -32.12
N ALA A 988 87.49 -4.07 -32.20
CA ALA A 988 87.21 -5.09 -33.20
C ALA A 988 85.77 -5.64 -33.15
N PHE A 989 85.12 -5.61 -31.99
CA PHE A 989 83.74 -6.08 -31.83
C PHE A 989 82.71 -5.05 -32.34
N PHE A 990 82.95 -3.76 -32.13
CA PHE A 990 82.02 -2.68 -32.51
C PHE A 990 82.25 -2.15 -33.93
N LEU A 991 83.46 -2.31 -34.48
CA LEU A 991 83.84 -1.82 -35.81
C LEU A 991 82.90 -2.25 -36.94
N PRO A 992 82.41 -3.50 -37.02
CA PRO A 992 81.48 -3.91 -38.08
C PRO A 992 80.16 -3.11 -38.06
N HIS A 993 79.65 -2.81 -36.88
CA HIS A 993 78.39 -2.06 -36.70
C HIS A 993 78.58 -0.56 -36.97
N LEU A 994 79.73 0.01 -36.58
CA LEU A 994 80.10 1.39 -36.91
C LEU A 994 80.30 1.59 -38.42
N LEU A 995 80.94 0.63 -39.08
CA LEU A 995 81.09 0.62 -40.53
C LEU A 995 79.72 0.55 -41.22
N TYR A 996 78.83 -0.34 -40.77
CA TYR A 996 77.47 -0.42 -41.28
C TYR A 996 76.70 0.90 -41.12
N CYS A 997 76.76 1.52 -39.94
CA CYS A 997 76.16 2.84 -39.67
C CYS A 997 76.74 3.94 -40.60
N SER A 998 78.05 3.94 -40.84
CA SER A 998 78.71 4.89 -41.75
C SER A 998 78.32 4.68 -43.22
N GLN A 999 78.15 3.43 -43.65
CA GLN A 999 77.77 3.05 -45.02
C GLN A 999 76.29 3.31 -45.30
N ARG A 1000 75.44 3.37 -44.27
CA ARG A 1000 74.02 3.76 -44.37
C ARG A 1000 73.86 5.15 -45.01
N LYS A 1001 74.73 6.11 -44.65
CA LYS A 1001 74.77 7.47 -45.23
C LYS A 1001 75.26 7.53 -46.69
N LEU A 1002 75.83 6.45 -47.23
CA LEU A 1002 76.25 6.35 -48.64
C LEU A 1002 75.15 5.77 -49.55
N LEU A 1003 74.09 5.18 -48.98
CA LEU A 1003 72.99 4.49 -49.67
C LEU A 1003 71.61 5.12 -49.40
N THR A 1004 71.53 6.17 -48.59
CA THR A 1004 70.39 7.09 -48.48
C THR A 1004 70.78 8.42 -49.10
#